data_AF-A0AAU9CSU4-F1
#
_entry.id   AF-A0AAU9CSU4-F1
#
_cell.length_a   1.000
_cell.length_b   1.000
_cell.length_c   1.000
_cell.angle_alpha   90.00
_cell.angle_beta   90.00
_cell.angle_gamma   90.00
#
_symmetry.space_group_name_H-M   'P 1'
#
loop_
_entity.id
_entity.type
_entity.pdbx_description
1 polymer ?
#
loop_
_entity_poly.entity_id
_entity_poly.type
_entity_poly.pdbx_seq_one_letter_code
_entity_poly.pdbx_strand_id
1 'polypeptide(L)'
;MSRLLDRLNFFIKAKKGRFESFAHSHGVTTDEARDWEEGYRKRWAHDKIVRSTHGVNCTGSCSWKIYVKGGIVTWETQQTDYPRTRPELPNHEPRGCPRGASYSWYLYSAQRVKYPLIRARLLELWREARRDKGPVAAWASIVEDSVKRTAYTSRRGRGGFVRADWEEVTEMIAAANAYTIKKHGPDRIAGFSPIPAMSMVSYAAGTRYLSLLGGVCLSFYDWYCDLPPASPQTWGEQTDVPESADWYNASFLMMWGSNVPQTRTPDAHFMTEARYRGTQVAVVSPDYNEAAKFADVWLGPKQGTDAALGLAMAHVILKEFYLDRQSGYFQDYARRYTDLPMLVKLVEQDGHLVPERQLRSSDFDGALGETNHPEWKTVAIDADSGEITVPRGSIGFRWGEQGKWNLEEKDSAGNPIRLRLSNLDDADEIAEVALPYFGGKSHDFFEGTDHPEVLRHKVPVKKVTLKNGEAALVATVFDLLVANHGLDRGLGGEYVAQSYDDLQPYTPAWAEKITGVPADRIIAVARAFADNAEKTCGKSMVILGAGINHWYHMDMHYRAIINLLVLCGCIGQEGGGWAHYVGQEKLRPQPGWLPLAFALDWNRPPRQQNSTSFWYLHTDQWRYETLAVSEILSPTAPKGDWQDLTLVDYNLKAVRMGWLPAAPQLQANPLDVGKAAAESGRTAGEFVADKLKSGELKLAWEDPDHPDNWPRNLFVWRSNLLGSSSKGHEYFLRHLLGTHHGVKGEELGGMRDEMVTANRPREVRWHEKAPEGKLDLLVTLDFRMSTTCLYSDIVLPTASWYEKHDLNTSDMHPFIHPLTAAVNPVFESRSDWDIYKGLAGKFSELAPEAGLGMEKDAVLVPLLHDSPGELAQSEVRDWKRGECEPVPGKTMPGVALVERDYPGIYQRFTSIGPLMEKAGNACKGIAWKTDEEIEFLRHLNGTDAEGRPKIESDIQAAEMILTLAPETNGHVAVKAWSKLSQVTGRDHTHLAKPRAEEKIRFRDIVAQPRKIITSPVWSGIDSEEVCYNAGYTNVHERIPWRTLSGRQQLYQDHPWMRAFGEALCVYKPPIDTKTIAPMLAEHGKEKHLVLNFITPHQKWGIHSTYTDNLIMLTLARGGPLVWLNEEDARQGGIADNDWVEVFNANGALVARAVVSQRIRPGTLYMYHAQEKIINTPGSKVTGHRGGIHNSVTRTVLKPTHMIGGYAQLSWGFNYYGTVGSNRDEFVIVRKTEADWMEE
;
A
#
# COMPACT_ATOMS: atom_id res chain seq x y z
N MET A 1 20.57 31.24 -53.83
CA MET A 1 20.80 30.74 -55.20
C MET A 1 19.46 30.29 -55.78
N SER A 2 19.15 30.58 -57.04
CA SER A 2 17.86 30.16 -57.63
C SER A 2 17.85 28.66 -57.93
N ARG A 3 16.93 27.90 -57.31
CA ARG A 3 16.76 26.45 -57.58
C ARG A 3 16.41 26.18 -59.04
N LEU A 4 15.77 27.13 -59.72
CA LEU A 4 15.47 27.04 -61.15
C LEU A 4 16.75 27.16 -62.00
N LEU A 5 17.62 28.13 -61.69
CA LEU A 5 18.90 28.31 -62.38
C LEU A 5 19.85 27.13 -62.13
N ASP A 6 19.81 26.54 -60.93
CA ASP A 6 20.64 25.39 -60.58
C ASP A 6 20.30 24.13 -61.38
N ARG A 7 19.00 23.92 -61.67
CA ARG A 7 18.51 22.82 -62.53
C ARG A 7 18.89 22.99 -64.00
N LEU A 8 18.93 24.22 -64.51
CA LEU A 8 19.32 24.49 -65.91
C LEU A 8 20.81 24.19 -66.19
N ASN A 9 21.65 24.12 -65.15
CA ASN A 9 23.07 23.80 -65.26
C ASN A 9 23.38 22.29 -65.19
N PHE A 10 22.38 21.40 -65.20
CA PHE A 10 22.55 19.95 -64.97
C PHE A 10 23.61 19.31 -65.89
N PHE A 11 23.49 19.49 -67.21
CA PHE A 11 24.46 18.94 -68.18
C PHE A 11 25.83 19.63 -68.11
N ILE A 12 25.91 20.87 -67.62
CA ILE A 12 27.16 21.59 -67.40
C ILE A 12 27.89 21.00 -66.18
N LYS A 13 27.17 20.64 -65.12
CA LYS A 13 27.72 19.94 -63.94
C LYS A 13 28.23 18.54 -64.32
N ALA A 14 27.46 17.79 -65.11
CA ALA A 14 27.87 16.50 -65.65
C ALA A 14 29.14 16.59 -66.52
N LYS A 15 29.21 17.54 -67.47
CA LYS A 15 30.37 17.73 -68.35
C LYS A 15 31.64 18.22 -67.63
N LYS A 16 31.51 18.87 -66.46
CA LYS A 16 32.64 19.34 -65.64
C LYS A 16 33.18 18.28 -64.66
N GLY A 17 32.77 17.02 -64.80
CA GLY A 17 33.26 15.92 -63.95
C GLY A 17 32.76 15.97 -62.51
N ARG A 18 31.67 16.69 -62.22
CA ARG A 18 31.09 16.77 -60.86
C ARG A 18 30.24 15.57 -60.46
N PHE A 19 30.02 14.65 -61.39
CA PHE A 19 29.33 13.40 -61.17
C PHE A 19 30.33 12.26 -61.33
N GLU A 20 30.84 11.76 -60.22
CA GLU A 20 31.75 10.62 -60.22
C GLU A 20 30.93 9.34 -60.19
N SER A 21 31.06 8.54 -61.24
CA SER A 21 30.43 7.22 -61.28
C SER A 21 31.23 6.24 -60.42
N PHE A 22 30.56 5.47 -59.57
CA PHE A 22 31.17 4.41 -58.77
C PHE A 22 30.46 3.08 -59.02
N ALA A 23 31.06 1.98 -58.55
CA ALA A 23 30.53 0.62 -58.72
C ALA A 23 30.16 0.28 -60.18
N HIS A 24 31.12 0.40 -61.10
CA HIS A 24 30.92 0.13 -62.54
C HIS A 24 29.76 0.94 -63.15
N SER A 25 29.67 2.22 -62.78
CA SER A 25 28.61 3.14 -63.21
C SER A 25 27.19 2.77 -62.74
N HIS A 26 27.07 1.87 -61.76
CA HIS A 26 25.80 1.60 -61.09
C HIS A 26 25.34 2.80 -60.23
N GLY A 27 26.29 3.51 -59.63
CA GLY A 27 26.03 4.68 -58.80
C GLY A 27 26.71 5.94 -59.34
N VAL A 28 26.16 7.09 -58.93
CA VAL A 28 26.74 8.41 -59.18
C VAL A 28 26.77 9.20 -57.88
N THR A 29 27.95 9.72 -57.53
CA THR A 29 28.09 10.69 -56.44
C THR A 29 27.77 12.08 -56.97
N THR A 30 26.89 12.82 -56.30
CA THR A 30 26.50 14.20 -56.69
C THR A 30 26.88 15.22 -55.61
N ASP A 31 27.11 16.46 -56.03
CA ASP A 31 27.34 17.63 -55.16
C ASP A 31 26.09 18.53 -55.07
N GLU A 32 24.90 17.95 -55.25
CA GLU A 32 23.64 18.71 -55.26
C GLU A 32 23.32 19.33 -53.88
N ALA A 33 22.64 20.49 -53.91
CA ALA A 33 22.30 21.22 -52.70
C ALA A 33 21.30 20.44 -51.82
N ARG A 34 21.69 20.18 -50.57
CA ARG A 34 20.88 19.49 -49.55
C ARG A 34 20.28 20.45 -48.52
N ASP A 35 20.16 21.73 -48.86
CA ASP A 35 19.64 22.79 -47.96
C ASP A 35 18.22 22.51 -47.44
N TRP A 36 17.42 21.69 -48.12
CA TRP A 36 16.08 21.31 -47.65
C TRP A 36 16.11 20.55 -46.30
N GLU A 37 17.24 19.91 -45.97
CA GLU A 37 17.44 19.19 -44.71
C GLU A 37 17.44 20.12 -43.48
N GLU A 38 17.66 21.42 -43.66
CA GLU A 38 17.49 22.43 -42.60
C GLU A 38 16.11 22.39 -41.97
N GLY A 39 15.07 21.97 -42.70
CA GLY A 39 13.71 21.82 -42.16
C GLY A 39 13.66 20.88 -40.96
N TYR A 40 14.28 19.70 -41.08
CA TYR A 40 14.34 18.73 -39.98
C TYR A 40 15.32 19.16 -38.87
N ARG A 41 16.46 19.75 -39.24
CA ARG A 41 17.42 20.30 -38.25
C ARG A 41 16.76 21.36 -37.37
N LYS A 42 16.00 22.29 -37.98
CA LYS A 42 15.23 23.33 -37.28
C LYS A 42 14.09 22.77 -36.44
N ARG A 43 13.49 21.64 -36.81
CA ARG A 43 12.50 20.96 -35.96
C ARG A 43 13.15 20.45 -34.67
N TRP A 44 14.31 19.80 -34.77
CA TRP A 44 15.05 19.24 -33.63
C TRP A 44 15.67 20.30 -32.71
N ALA A 45 16.15 21.40 -33.28
CA ALA A 45 16.69 22.52 -32.50
C ALA A 45 15.65 23.04 -31.50
N HIS A 46 16.11 23.42 -30.31
CA HIS A 46 15.28 23.80 -29.16
C HIS A 46 15.94 24.93 -28.38
N ASP A 47 15.17 25.60 -27.52
CA ASP A 47 15.60 26.78 -26.77
C ASP A 47 16.42 26.37 -25.54
N LYS A 48 15.95 25.35 -24.83
CA LYS A 48 16.59 24.79 -23.62
C LYS A 48 16.09 23.38 -23.31
N ILE A 49 16.84 22.70 -22.44
CA ILE A 49 16.45 21.45 -21.77
C ILE A 49 16.35 21.72 -20.27
N VAL A 50 15.32 21.18 -19.63
CA VAL A 50 15.12 21.26 -18.18
C VAL A 50 14.99 19.86 -17.61
N ARG A 51 15.58 19.59 -16.43
CA ARG A 51 15.42 18.29 -15.74
C ARG A 51 14.09 18.25 -14.99
N SER A 52 13.25 17.26 -15.26
CA SER A 52 12.10 16.97 -14.40
C SER A 52 11.86 15.45 -14.33
N THR A 53 10.78 15.05 -13.68
CA THR A 53 10.32 13.66 -13.55
C THR A 53 8.78 13.63 -13.59
N HIS A 54 8.20 12.46 -13.36
CA HIS A 54 6.76 12.23 -13.39
C HIS A 54 6.23 11.91 -11.99
N GLY A 55 5.36 12.77 -11.46
CA GLY A 55 4.68 12.56 -10.18
C GLY A 55 3.49 11.59 -10.29
N VAL A 56 3.77 10.35 -10.71
CA VAL A 56 2.78 9.29 -10.91
C VAL A 56 3.23 7.99 -10.24
N ASN A 57 2.28 7.21 -9.73
CA ASN A 57 2.54 6.00 -8.96
C ASN A 57 2.97 4.83 -9.87
N CYS A 58 4.21 4.84 -10.34
CA CYS A 58 4.72 3.84 -11.28
C CYS A 58 5.97 3.10 -10.83
N THR A 59 6.54 3.45 -9.67
CA THR A 59 7.88 3.07 -9.17
C THR A 59 9.06 3.51 -10.06
N GLY A 60 8.79 4.00 -11.28
CA GLY A 60 9.83 4.27 -12.25
C GLY A 60 10.80 5.37 -11.81
N SER A 61 10.33 6.44 -11.16
CA SER A 61 11.17 7.54 -10.66
C SER A 61 12.24 7.96 -11.71
N CYS A 62 11.80 8.16 -12.96
CA CYS A 62 12.71 8.43 -14.08
C CYS A 62 12.91 9.93 -14.26
N SER A 63 14.15 10.39 -14.26
CA SER A 63 14.55 11.74 -14.67
C SER A 63 14.52 11.91 -16.20
N TRP A 64 13.97 13.02 -16.68
CA TRP A 64 13.76 13.36 -18.09
C TRP A 64 14.34 14.73 -18.45
N LYS A 65 14.73 14.86 -19.72
CA LYS A 65 15.07 16.09 -20.42
C LYS A 65 13.79 16.66 -21.03
N ILE A 66 13.34 17.80 -20.54
CA ILE A 66 12.12 18.47 -21.01
C ILE A 66 12.52 19.55 -22.01
N TYR A 67 12.11 19.40 -23.26
CA TYR A 67 12.52 20.29 -24.35
C TYR A 67 11.54 21.45 -24.51
N VAL A 68 12.07 22.66 -24.35
CA VAL A 68 11.33 23.90 -24.62
C VAL A 68 11.74 24.45 -25.97
N LYS A 69 10.76 24.74 -26.84
CA LYS A 69 10.99 25.31 -28.18
C LYS A 69 9.90 26.32 -28.50
N GLY A 70 10.29 27.53 -28.87
CA GLY A 70 9.35 28.64 -29.05
C GLY A 70 8.64 29.02 -27.75
N GLY A 71 9.32 28.86 -26.61
CA GLY A 71 8.76 29.17 -25.29
C GLY A 71 7.71 28.19 -24.76
N ILE A 72 7.41 27.09 -25.46
CA ILE A 72 6.50 26.03 -25.02
C ILE A 72 7.22 24.71 -24.86
N VAL A 73 6.72 23.84 -23.99
CA VAL A 73 7.20 22.45 -23.91
C VAL A 73 6.73 21.70 -25.15
N THR A 74 7.62 20.91 -25.76
CA THR A 74 7.32 20.25 -27.04
C THR A 74 7.45 18.74 -27.00
N TRP A 75 8.48 18.19 -26.37
CA TRP A 75 8.67 16.76 -26.15
C TRP A 75 9.65 16.53 -24.99
N GLU A 76 9.84 15.26 -24.65
CA GLU A 76 10.76 14.79 -23.62
C GLU A 76 11.60 13.60 -24.13
N THR A 77 12.83 13.49 -23.62
CA THR A 77 13.64 12.26 -23.73
C THR A 77 14.23 11.96 -22.36
N GLN A 78 14.61 10.72 -22.09
CA GLN A 78 15.19 10.39 -20.80
C GLN A 78 16.51 11.14 -20.54
N GLN A 79 16.79 11.39 -19.26
CA GLN A 79 18.14 11.66 -18.81
C GLN A 79 18.92 10.35 -18.75
N THR A 80 20.24 10.42 -18.94
CA THR A 80 21.14 9.26 -18.95
C THR A 80 22.34 9.46 -18.03
N ASP A 81 22.23 10.42 -17.11
CA ASP A 81 23.32 10.90 -16.29
C ASP A 81 23.18 10.57 -14.80
N TYR A 82 22.38 9.55 -14.47
CA TYR A 82 22.38 8.98 -13.12
C TYR A 82 23.82 8.63 -12.72
N PRO A 83 24.20 8.80 -11.44
CA PRO A 83 25.45 8.23 -10.94
C PRO A 83 25.54 6.75 -11.34
N ARG A 84 26.66 6.38 -11.96
CA ARG A 84 26.89 5.03 -12.48
C ARG A 84 26.89 4.03 -11.33
N THR A 85 26.44 2.83 -11.61
CA THR A 85 26.60 1.67 -10.72
C THR A 85 28.07 1.21 -10.73
N ARG A 86 28.37 0.20 -9.91
CA ARG A 86 29.67 -0.46 -9.91
C ARG A 86 29.98 -1.08 -11.29
N PRO A 87 31.25 -1.22 -11.70
CA PRO A 87 31.62 -1.66 -13.05
C PRO A 87 31.03 -3.01 -13.50
N GLU A 88 30.74 -3.91 -12.57
CA GLU A 88 30.16 -5.23 -12.81
C GLU A 88 28.64 -5.22 -12.97
N LEU A 89 27.98 -4.11 -12.63
CA LEU A 89 26.54 -3.92 -12.75
C LEU A 89 26.21 -3.07 -13.98
N PRO A 90 25.13 -3.38 -14.71
CA PRO A 90 24.61 -2.46 -15.70
C PRO A 90 24.12 -1.17 -15.03
N ASN A 91 24.24 -0.04 -15.73
CA ASN A 91 23.76 1.24 -15.24
C ASN A 91 22.24 1.32 -15.37
N HIS A 92 21.61 2.22 -14.62
CA HIS A 92 20.17 2.46 -14.68
C HIS A 92 19.71 3.17 -15.97
N GLU A 93 20.60 3.85 -16.69
CA GLU A 93 20.21 4.61 -17.88
C GLU A 93 19.73 3.67 -19.01
N PRO A 94 18.74 4.08 -19.83
CA PRO A 94 18.05 5.37 -19.81
C PRO A 94 16.82 5.42 -18.89
N ARG A 95 16.42 4.32 -18.25
CA ARG A 95 15.08 4.17 -17.63
C ARG A 95 13.97 4.58 -18.61
N GLY A 96 12.88 5.15 -18.10
CA GLY A 96 11.74 5.64 -18.88
C GLY A 96 10.76 4.53 -19.28
N CYS A 97 9.62 4.94 -19.81
CA CYS A 97 8.55 4.04 -20.28
C CYS A 97 7.67 4.76 -21.32
N PRO A 98 6.87 4.03 -22.12
CA PRO A 98 6.04 4.66 -23.16
C PRO A 98 5.01 5.64 -22.60
N ARG A 99 4.52 5.43 -21.38
CA ARG A 99 3.61 6.39 -20.72
C ARG A 99 4.31 7.72 -20.47
N GLY A 100 5.45 7.68 -19.79
CA GLY A 100 6.25 8.87 -19.48
C GLY A 100 6.71 9.63 -20.72
N ALA A 101 7.01 8.94 -21.82
CA ALA A 101 7.38 9.56 -23.10
C ALA A 101 6.22 10.30 -23.80
N SER A 102 4.99 10.17 -23.30
CA SER A 102 3.79 10.80 -23.87
C SER A 102 3.27 11.96 -23.03
N TYR A 103 3.93 12.31 -21.92
CA TYR A 103 3.38 13.24 -20.93
C TYR A 103 3.24 14.67 -21.46
N SER A 104 4.18 15.14 -22.28
CA SER A 104 4.15 16.47 -22.91
C SER A 104 2.83 16.78 -23.64
N TRP A 105 2.10 15.74 -24.10
CA TRP A 105 0.77 15.89 -24.68
C TRP A 105 -0.20 16.65 -23.78
N TYR A 106 -0.20 16.39 -22.46
CA TYR A 106 -1.20 16.93 -21.55
C TYR A 106 -1.18 18.46 -21.45
N LEU A 107 0.00 19.08 -21.54
CA LEU A 107 0.21 20.49 -21.21
C LEU A 107 -0.75 21.42 -21.97
N TYR A 108 -1.02 21.09 -23.23
CA TYR A 108 -1.87 21.87 -24.14
C TYR A 108 -3.01 21.05 -24.75
N SER A 109 -3.24 19.84 -24.23
CA SER A 109 -4.29 18.93 -24.73
C SER A 109 -5.70 19.49 -24.53
N ALA A 110 -6.67 18.89 -25.22
CA ALA A 110 -8.09 19.14 -24.99
C ALA A 110 -8.57 18.72 -23.58
N GLN A 111 -7.82 17.86 -22.88
CA GLN A 111 -8.15 17.41 -21.52
C GLN A 111 -7.60 18.33 -20.42
N ARG A 112 -6.75 19.32 -20.75
CA ARG A 112 -6.13 20.21 -19.78
C ARG A 112 -7.19 21.02 -19.01
N VAL A 113 -7.18 20.94 -17.68
CA VAL A 113 -7.92 21.86 -16.81
C VAL A 113 -7.16 23.19 -16.76
N LYS A 114 -7.82 24.27 -17.18
CA LYS A 114 -7.18 25.58 -17.41
C LYS A 114 -7.50 26.62 -16.34
N TYR A 115 -8.68 26.52 -15.75
CA TYR A 115 -9.28 27.49 -14.83
C TYR A 115 -9.92 26.74 -13.67
N PRO A 116 -10.12 27.39 -12.51
CA PRO A 116 -11.04 26.88 -11.51
C PRO A 116 -12.42 26.65 -12.14
N LEU A 117 -12.96 25.46 -11.93
CA LEU A 117 -14.29 25.08 -12.39
C LEU A 117 -15.16 24.76 -11.19
N ILE A 118 -16.43 25.16 -11.25
CA ILE A 118 -17.43 24.87 -10.22
C ILE A 118 -18.73 24.43 -10.88
N ARG A 119 -19.49 23.56 -10.21
CA ARG A 119 -20.84 23.20 -10.64
C ARG A 119 -21.70 24.46 -10.66
N ALA A 120 -22.29 24.79 -11.83
CA ALA A 120 -23.09 26.00 -12.02
C ALA A 120 -24.15 26.17 -10.93
N ARG A 121 -24.83 25.08 -10.57
CA ARG A 121 -25.88 25.11 -9.55
C ARG A 121 -25.37 25.49 -8.16
N LEU A 122 -24.18 25.04 -7.77
CA LEU A 122 -23.57 25.43 -6.49
C LEU A 122 -23.18 26.91 -6.52
N LEU A 123 -22.59 27.36 -7.64
CA LEU A 123 -22.18 28.75 -7.81
C LEU A 123 -23.36 29.74 -7.77
N GLU A 124 -24.49 29.39 -8.39
CA GLU A 124 -25.73 30.17 -8.32
C GLU A 124 -26.19 30.36 -6.87
N LEU A 125 -26.30 29.26 -6.12
CA LEU A 125 -26.72 29.27 -4.72
C LEU A 125 -25.75 30.06 -3.84
N TRP A 126 -24.44 29.91 -4.09
CA TRP A 126 -23.40 30.67 -3.40
C TRP A 126 -23.54 32.17 -3.63
N ARG A 127 -23.59 32.61 -4.90
CA ARG A 127 -23.70 34.02 -5.26
C ARG A 127 -25.01 34.63 -4.78
N GLU A 128 -26.11 33.87 -4.77
CA GLU A 128 -27.37 34.31 -4.19
C GLU A 128 -27.22 34.57 -2.69
N ALA A 129 -26.67 33.61 -1.93
CA ALA A 129 -26.45 33.73 -0.50
C ALA A 129 -25.42 34.82 -0.12
N ARG A 130 -24.41 35.05 -0.97
CA ARG A 130 -23.38 36.09 -0.74
C ARG A 130 -23.87 37.53 -0.96
N ARG A 131 -25.11 37.75 -1.44
CA ARG A 131 -25.66 39.11 -1.59
C ARG A 131 -25.85 39.83 -0.26
N ASP A 132 -26.21 39.10 0.78
CA ASP A 132 -26.59 39.64 2.09
C ASP A 132 -25.89 38.95 3.27
N LYS A 133 -25.15 37.85 3.04
CA LYS A 133 -24.46 37.09 4.09
C LYS A 133 -22.94 37.08 3.92
N GLY A 134 -22.22 37.05 5.05
CA GLY A 134 -20.81 36.70 5.09
C GLY A 134 -20.54 35.26 4.58
N PRO A 135 -19.32 34.93 4.13
CA PRO A 135 -18.98 33.63 3.54
C PRO A 135 -19.42 32.41 4.36
N VAL A 136 -19.17 32.40 5.67
CA VAL A 136 -19.46 31.23 6.53
C VAL A 136 -20.98 31.06 6.70
N ALA A 137 -21.69 32.18 6.91
CA ALA A 137 -23.15 32.18 7.00
C ALA A 137 -23.84 31.88 5.65
N ALA A 138 -23.23 32.28 4.54
CA ALA A 138 -23.69 31.95 3.19
C ALA A 138 -23.64 30.44 2.97
N TRP A 139 -22.50 29.80 3.28
CA TRP A 139 -22.35 28.34 3.18
C TRP A 139 -23.36 27.60 4.06
N ALA A 140 -23.48 27.99 5.33
CA ALA A 140 -24.46 27.42 6.27
C ALA A 140 -25.87 27.41 5.68
N SER A 141 -26.29 28.53 5.07
CA SER A 141 -27.63 28.67 4.48
C SER A 141 -27.92 27.83 3.24
N ILE A 142 -26.88 27.20 2.67
CA ILE A 142 -26.97 26.27 1.55
C ILE A 142 -27.00 24.83 2.08
N VAL A 143 -26.07 24.48 2.98
CA VAL A 143 -25.92 23.08 3.44
C VAL A 143 -26.93 22.67 4.50
N GLU A 144 -27.45 23.61 5.30
CA GLU A 144 -28.51 23.34 6.28
C GLU A 144 -29.89 23.23 5.63
N ASP A 145 -30.04 23.71 4.39
CA ASP A 145 -31.26 23.57 3.60
C ASP A 145 -31.15 22.32 2.70
N SER A 146 -31.86 21.26 3.08
CA SER A 146 -31.85 19.98 2.35
C SER A 146 -32.23 20.10 0.87
N VAL A 147 -33.09 21.06 0.49
CA VAL A 147 -33.50 21.28 -0.89
C VAL A 147 -32.35 21.92 -1.68
N LYS A 148 -31.72 22.96 -1.14
CA LYS A 148 -30.57 23.63 -1.78
C LYS A 148 -29.39 22.68 -1.90
N ARG A 149 -29.08 21.94 -0.83
CA ARG A 149 -28.01 20.95 -0.81
C ARG A 149 -28.20 19.89 -1.89
N THR A 150 -29.37 19.26 -1.92
CA THR A 150 -29.70 18.22 -2.91
C THR A 150 -29.66 18.77 -4.35
N ALA A 151 -30.00 20.05 -4.54
CA ALA A 151 -30.03 20.65 -5.87
C ALA A 151 -28.68 20.65 -6.59
N TYR A 152 -27.55 20.73 -5.87
CA TYR A 152 -26.21 20.64 -6.49
C TYR A 152 -25.58 19.25 -6.35
N THR A 153 -25.76 18.56 -5.21
CA THR A 153 -25.11 17.24 -5.00
C THR A 153 -25.63 16.18 -5.98
N SER A 154 -26.93 16.19 -6.29
CA SER A 154 -27.54 15.29 -7.29
C SER A 154 -27.08 15.53 -8.74
N ARG A 155 -26.40 16.67 -9.00
CA ARG A 155 -25.85 17.04 -10.32
C ARG A 155 -24.41 16.57 -10.52
N ARG A 156 -23.75 16.04 -9.48
CA ARG A 156 -22.41 15.46 -9.58
C ARG A 156 -22.38 14.38 -10.67
N GLY A 157 -21.41 14.49 -11.60
CA GLY A 157 -21.25 13.57 -12.73
C GLY A 157 -22.07 13.88 -13.98
N ARG A 158 -22.84 14.98 -14.01
CA ARG A 158 -23.80 15.30 -15.10
C ARG A 158 -23.49 16.59 -15.88
N GLY A 159 -22.21 16.97 -15.98
CA GLY A 159 -21.80 18.23 -16.63
C GLY A 159 -22.26 19.49 -15.90
N GLY A 160 -22.35 20.62 -16.60
CA GLY A 160 -22.72 21.91 -16.00
C GLY A 160 -21.62 22.56 -15.16
N PHE A 161 -20.36 22.31 -15.49
CA PHE A 161 -19.24 23.09 -14.96
C PHE A 161 -19.17 24.45 -15.65
N VAL A 162 -18.89 25.48 -14.86
CA VAL A 162 -18.62 26.84 -15.33
C VAL A 162 -17.29 27.32 -14.78
N ARG A 163 -16.63 28.21 -15.53
CA ARG A 163 -15.41 28.89 -15.06
C ARG A 163 -15.74 29.77 -13.86
N ALA A 164 -14.90 29.71 -12.84
CA ALA A 164 -14.90 30.62 -11.70
C ALA A 164 -13.49 31.22 -11.51
N ASP A 165 -13.40 32.22 -10.65
CA ASP A 165 -12.14 32.86 -10.29
C ASP A 165 -11.56 32.22 -9.02
N TRP A 166 -10.22 32.24 -8.89
CA TRP A 166 -9.52 31.66 -7.74
C TRP A 166 -10.00 32.22 -6.39
N GLU A 167 -10.28 33.52 -6.32
CA GLU A 167 -10.74 34.17 -5.10
C GLU A 167 -12.09 33.61 -4.63
N GLU A 168 -13.06 33.47 -5.54
CA GLU A 168 -14.40 33.00 -5.24
C GLU A 168 -14.42 31.53 -4.78
N VAL A 169 -13.69 30.65 -5.48
CA VAL A 169 -13.63 29.23 -5.07
C VAL A 169 -12.83 29.04 -3.78
N THR A 170 -11.76 29.82 -3.56
CA THR A 170 -10.95 29.73 -2.34
C THR A 170 -11.76 30.23 -1.13
N GLU A 171 -12.51 31.33 -1.28
CA GLU A 171 -13.44 31.82 -0.24
C GLU A 171 -14.49 30.77 0.11
N MET A 172 -15.15 30.17 -0.89
CA MET A 172 -16.17 29.15 -0.66
C MET A 172 -15.62 27.91 0.05
N ILE A 173 -14.46 27.40 -0.38
CA ILE A 173 -13.82 26.23 0.23
C ILE A 173 -13.42 26.52 1.68
N ALA A 174 -12.81 27.68 1.93
CA ALA A 174 -12.40 28.09 3.27
C ALA A 174 -13.62 28.27 4.20
N ALA A 175 -14.69 28.89 3.71
CA ALA A 175 -15.96 29.05 4.44
C ALA A 175 -16.60 27.70 4.77
N ALA A 176 -16.62 26.77 3.80
CA ALA A 176 -17.12 25.41 4.02
C ALA A 176 -16.32 24.68 5.10
N ASN A 177 -15.00 24.78 5.08
CA ASN A 177 -14.15 24.17 6.10
C ASN A 177 -14.36 24.79 7.48
N ALA A 178 -14.42 26.13 7.57
CA ALA A 178 -14.63 26.81 8.85
C ALA A 178 -15.99 26.47 9.46
N TYR A 179 -17.05 26.42 8.65
CA TYR A 179 -18.37 25.96 9.06
C TYR A 179 -18.33 24.52 9.57
N THR A 180 -17.75 23.58 8.81
CA THR A 180 -17.68 22.17 9.18
C THR A 180 -16.93 21.97 10.51
N ILE A 181 -15.78 22.63 10.68
CA ILE A 181 -15.00 22.56 11.93
C ILE A 181 -15.83 23.05 13.12
N LYS A 182 -16.48 24.21 12.98
CA LYS A 182 -17.25 24.80 14.06
C LYS A 182 -18.48 23.98 14.43
N LYS A 183 -19.21 23.48 13.42
CA LYS A 183 -20.49 22.79 13.60
C LYS A 183 -20.34 21.33 14.00
N HIS A 184 -19.46 20.60 13.33
CA HIS A 184 -19.36 19.14 13.45
C HIS A 184 -18.02 18.66 14.01
N GLY A 185 -16.95 19.41 13.74
CA GLY A 185 -15.60 19.08 14.17
C GLY A 185 -14.61 18.97 13.02
N PRO A 186 -13.31 19.16 13.29
CA PRO A 186 -12.27 19.16 12.26
C PRO A 186 -12.11 17.81 11.57
N ASP A 187 -12.42 16.70 12.24
CA ASP A 187 -12.34 15.34 11.70
C ASP A 187 -13.48 14.97 10.72
N ARG A 188 -14.38 15.92 10.41
CA ARG A 188 -15.35 15.83 9.30
C ARG A 188 -14.81 16.41 7.99
N ILE A 189 -13.57 16.90 7.99
CA ILE A 189 -12.83 17.29 6.79
C ILE A 189 -11.75 16.22 6.54
N ALA A 190 -11.79 15.61 5.37
CA ALA A 190 -10.84 14.57 4.98
C ALA A 190 -10.10 14.95 3.69
N GLY A 191 -8.91 14.38 3.51
CA GLY A 191 -8.14 14.47 2.29
C GLY A 191 -7.62 13.12 1.84
N PHE A 192 -7.82 12.82 0.56
CA PHE A 192 -7.26 11.64 -0.10
C PHE A 192 -6.17 12.05 -1.09
N SER A 193 -4.93 11.73 -0.75
CA SER A 193 -3.78 11.84 -1.66
C SER A 193 -2.84 10.67 -1.42
N PRO A 194 -2.50 9.89 -2.45
CA PRO A 194 -1.70 8.69 -2.29
C PRO A 194 -0.21 8.95 -2.52
N ILE A 195 0.65 8.04 -2.05
CA ILE A 195 2.01 7.85 -2.58
C ILE A 195 2.85 9.14 -2.56
N PRO A 196 3.39 9.56 -1.41
CA PRO A 196 4.14 10.80 -1.32
C PRO A 196 5.48 10.75 -2.07
N ALA A 197 6.08 9.57 -2.24
CA ALA A 197 7.41 9.43 -2.86
C ALA A 197 7.48 9.91 -4.32
N MET A 198 6.35 9.99 -5.05
CA MET A 198 6.34 10.47 -6.43
C MET A 198 6.38 12.00 -6.55
N SER A 199 6.00 12.73 -5.51
CA SER A 199 6.00 14.21 -5.47
C SER A 199 5.73 14.67 -4.02
N MET A 200 6.80 14.73 -3.24
CA MET A 200 6.76 14.82 -1.76
C MET A 200 6.09 16.08 -1.24
N VAL A 201 6.43 17.24 -1.79
CA VAL A 201 5.91 18.56 -1.42
C VAL A 201 4.46 18.71 -1.88
N SER A 202 4.13 18.19 -3.07
CA SER A 202 2.76 18.20 -3.59
C SER A 202 1.81 17.36 -2.74
N TYR A 203 2.26 16.22 -2.19
CA TYR A 203 1.51 15.51 -1.16
C TYR A 203 1.40 16.36 0.10
N ALA A 204 2.54 16.86 0.60
CA ALA A 204 2.62 17.58 1.86
C ALA A 204 1.76 18.84 1.89
N ALA A 205 1.53 19.50 0.75
CA ALA A 205 0.70 20.69 0.64
C ALA A 205 -0.69 20.49 1.26
N GLY A 206 -1.43 19.46 0.81
CA GLY A 206 -2.78 19.21 1.32
C GLY A 206 -2.80 18.61 2.71
N THR A 207 -1.89 17.68 3.00
CA THR A 207 -1.86 17.05 4.33
C THR A 207 -1.38 18.00 5.42
N ARG A 208 -0.49 18.96 5.12
CA ARG A 208 -0.04 19.98 6.08
C ARG A 208 -1.20 20.91 6.43
N TYR A 209 -1.95 21.36 5.43
CA TYR A 209 -3.18 22.15 5.64
C TYR A 209 -4.19 21.39 6.51
N LEU A 210 -4.49 20.13 6.17
CA LEU A 210 -5.42 19.29 6.93
C LEU A 210 -4.94 19.07 8.37
N SER A 211 -3.66 18.71 8.58
CA SER A 211 -3.14 18.46 9.91
C SER A 211 -3.16 19.69 10.82
N LEU A 212 -2.91 20.89 10.26
CA LEU A 212 -3.05 22.16 11.00
C LEU A 212 -4.52 22.40 11.40
N LEU A 213 -5.46 22.18 10.49
CA LEU A 213 -6.90 22.24 10.78
C LEU A 213 -7.37 21.19 11.79
N GLY A 214 -6.68 20.04 11.86
CA GLY A 214 -7.17 18.84 12.55
C GLY A 214 -8.00 17.90 11.67
N GLY A 215 -8.01 18.13 10.37
CA GLY A 215 -8.60 17.26 9.36
C GLY A 215 -7.84 15.93 9.20
N VAL A 216 -8.46 15.02 8.44
CA VAL A 216 -8.07 13.62 8.36
C VAL A 216 -7.24 13.36 7.10
N CYS A 217 -6.04 12.80 7.30
CA CYS A 217 -5.21 12.28 6.22
C CYS A 217 -5.54 10.81 5.97
N LEU A 218 -6.12 10.51 4.81
CA LEU A 218 -6.49 9.15 4.42
C LEU A 218 -5.28 8.41 3.84
N SER A 219 -5.08 7.16 4.28
CA SER A 219 -4.02 6.26 3.80
C SER A 219 -4.30 5.75 2.39
N PHE A 220 -3.31 5.08 1.79
CA PHE A 220 -3.38 4.63 0.42
C PHE A 220 -2.80 3.23 0.22
N TYR A 221 -1.77 2.83 0.96
CA TYR A 221 -1.04 1.59 0.67
C TYR A 221 -1.90 0.35 0.97
N ASP A 222 -2.56 0.36 2.13
CA ASP A 222 -3.57 -0.62 2.52
C ASP A 222 -4.78 -0.59 1.56
N TRP A 223 -5.31 0.59 1.28
CA TRP A 223 -6.47 0.78 0.41
C TRP A 223 -6.25 0.33 -1.03
N TYR A 224 -5.05 0.55 -1.56
CA TYR A 224 -4.70 0.12 -2.90
C TYR A 224 -4.51 -1.38 -3.00
N CYS A 225 -4.40 -2.05 -1.84
CA CYS A 225 -3.99 -3.44 -1.74
C CYS A 225 -2.52 -3.63 -2.15
N ASP A 226 -1.73 -2.56 -2.01
CA ASP A 226 -0.30 -2.55 -2.27
C ASP A 226 0.48 -2.98 -1.01
N LEU A 227 -0.05 -2.68 0.18
CA LEU A 227 0.43 -3.24 1.44
C LEU A 227 0.29 -4.76 1.40
N PRO A 228 1.37 -5.52 1.67
CA PRO A 228 1.27 -6.94 1.96
C PRO A 228 1.27 -7.14 3.48
N PRO A 229 0.12 -7.43 4.13
CA PRO A 229 0.06 -7.62 5.59
C PRO A 229 1.03 -8.69 6.13
N ALA A 230 1.45 -9.63 5.28
CA ALA A 230 2.51 -10.60 5.56
C ALA A 230 3.87 -9.97 5.91
N SER A 231 4.19 -8.77 5.40
CA SER A 231 5.44 -8.06 5.72
C SER A 231 5.44 -7.56 7.18
N PRO A 232 4.43 -6.78 7.64
CA PRO A 232 4.26 -6.47 9.06
C PRO A 232 4.23 -7.71 9.95
N GLN A 233 3.48 -8.75 9.56
CA GLN A 233 3.41 -10.02 10.30
C GLN A 233 4.79 -10.68 10.48
N THR A 234 5.60 -10.75 9.42
CA THR A 234 6.87 -11.49 9.44
C THR A 234 8.03 -10.66 9.99
N TRP A 235 8.08 -9.36 9.71
CA TRP A 235 9.27 -8.53 9.91
C TRP A 235 9.06 -7.28 10.76
N GLY A 236 7.81 -6.98 11.11
CA GLY A 236 7.47 -5.68 11.68
C GLY A 236 7.91 -4.53 10.79
N GLU A 237 7.66 -4.63 9.49
CA GLU A 237 8.01 -3.63 8.48
C GLU A 237 6.83 -3.42 7.53
N GLN A 238 6.54 -2.17 7.16
CA GLN A 238 5.48 -1.86 6.21
C GLN A 238 5.79 -2.54 4.87
N THR A 239 6.92 -2.17 4.30
CA THR A 239 7.56 -2.76 3.13
C THR A 239 9.00 -2.27 3.11
N ASP A 240 9.93 -3.18 2.84
CA ASP A 240 11.29 -2.83 2.48
C ASP A 240 11.80 -3.94 1.54
N VAL A 241 12.42 -3.54 0.43
CA VAL A 241 12.75 -4.43 -0.68
C VAL A 241 14.11 -4.10 -1.29
N PRO A 242 14.80 -5.07 -1.91
CA PRO A 242 16.01 -4.80 -2.68
C PRO A 242 15.75 -3.81 -3.83
N GLU A 243 16.79 -3.07 -4.22
CA GLU A 243 16.74 -2.25 -5.45
C GLU A 243 16.80 -3.14 -6.70
N SER A 244 16.42 -2.61 -7.88
CA SER A 244 16.43 -3.41 -9.11
C SER A 244 17.83 -3.80 -9.56
N ALA A 245 18.84 -3.01 -9.22
CA ALA A 245 20.24 -3.36 -9.51
C ALA A 245 20.65 -4.66 -8.80
N ASP A 246 20.03 -4.98 -7.66
CA ASP A 246 20.33 -6.20 -6.92
C ASP A 246 19.77 -7.46 -7.60
N TRP A 247 18.80 -7.32 -8.52
CA TRP A 247 18.33 -8.45 -9.34
C TRP A 247 19.46 -9.04 -10.19
N TYR A 248 20.44 -8.21 -10.56
CA TYR A 248 21.62 -8.66 -11.31
C TYR A 248 22.57 -9.51 -10.47
N ASN A 249 22.48 -9.42 -9.14
CA ASN A 249 23.24 -10.25 -8.22
C ASN A 249 22.59 -11.60 -7.92
N ALA A 250 21.30 -11.75 -8.23
CA ALA A 250 20.61 -13.03 -8.12
C ALA A 250 21.16 -14.02 -9.14
N SER A 251 21.37 -15.26 -8.74
CA SER A 251 21.72 -16.38 -9.63
C SER A 251 20.53 -17.29 -9.92
N PHE A 252 19.45 -17.15 -9.15
CA PHE A 252 18.12 -17.67 -9.48
C PHE A 252 17.07 -16.59 -9.21
N LEU A 253 16.27 -16.25 -10.22
CA LEU A 253 15.25 -15.21 -10.13
C LEU A 253 13.87 -15.80 -10.48
N MET A 254 12.90 -15.61 -9.59
CA MET A 254 11.53 -16.04 -9.84
C MET A 254 10.59 -14.84 -9.88
N MET A 255 9.89 -14.63 -10.99
CA MET A 255 8.87 -13.59 -11.13
C MET A 255 7.49 -14.20 -10.88
N TRP A 256 6.91 -13.94 -9.70
CA TRP A 256 5.67 -14.56 -9.25
C TRP A 256 4.54 -13.53 -9.12
N GLY A 257 3.55 -13.56 -10.02
CA GLY A 257 2.48 -12.57 -10.02
C GLY A 257 2.97 -11.13 -10.30
N SER A 258 4.15 -10.98 -10.91
CA SER A 258 4.77 -9.70 -11.26
C SER A 258 5.10 -9.66 -12.76
N ASN A 259 4.42 -8.77 -13.49
CA ASN A 259 4.63 -8.61 -14.93
C ASN A 259 5.69 -7.55 -15.21
N VAL A 260 6.95 -7.87 -14.90
CA VAL A 260 8.09 -6.93 -14.86
C VAL A 260 8.23 -6.07 -16.12
N PRO A 261 8.20 -6.58 -17.36
CA PRO A 261 8.37 -5.75 -18.56
C PRO A 261 7.28 -4.67 -18.72
N GLN A 262 6.05 -4.97 -18.31
CA GLN A 262 4.92 -4.07 -18.42
C GLN A 262 4.86 -3.05 -17.27
N THR A 263 5.08 -3.52 -16.05
CA THR A 263 4.79 -2.78 -14.81
C THR A 263 6.02 -2.22 -14.11
N ARG A 264 7.22 -2.77 -14.38
CA ARG A 264 8.54 -2.31 -13.96
C ARG A 264 9.42 -2.04 -15.19
N THR A 265 8.82 -1.49 -16.25
CA THR A 265 9.47 -1.22 -17.54
C THR A 265 10.88 -0.61 -17.44
N PRO A 266 11.13 0.46 -16.66
CA PRO A 266 12.45 1.07 -16.60
C PRO A 266 13.53 0.22 -15.92
N ASP A 267 13.14 -0.82 -15.19
CA ASP A 267 14.02 -1.70 -14.41
C ASP A 267 14.14 -3.10 -15.02
N ALA A 268 13.31 -3.43 -16.01
CA ALA A 268 13.25 -4.75 -16.63
C ALA A 268 14.59 -5.19 -17.24
N HIS A 269 15.46 -4.24 -17.63
CA HIS A 269 16.76 -4.55 -18.21
C HIS A 269 17.65 -5.34 -17.25
N PHE A 270 17.63 -5.03 -15.94
CA PHE A 270 18.41 -5.77 -14.93
C PHE A 270 18.07 -7.25 -14.93
N MET A 271 16.78 -7.59 -15.01
CA MET A 271 16.35 -8.99 -15.15
C MET A 271 16.85 -9.60 -16.47
N THR A 272 16.69 -8.89 -17.59
CA THR A 272 17.08 -9.46 -18.89
C THR A 272 18.59 -9.62 -19.05
N GLU A 273 19.38 -8.75 -18.44
CA GLU A 273 20.84 -8.74 -18.49
C GLU A 273 21.46 -9.72 -17.50
N ALA A 274 20.83 -9.92 -16.32
CA ALA A 274 21.23 -10.95 -15.36
C ALA A 274 21.24 -12.35 -16.01
N ARG A 275 20.31 -12.62 -16.93
CA ARG A 275 20.27 -13.87 -17.70
C ARG A 275 21.56 -14.12 -18.49
N TYR A 276 22.23 -13.07 -18.98
CA TYR A 276 23.51 -13.21 -19.67
C TYR A 276 24.68 -13.52 -18.72
N ARG A 277 24.51 -13.26 -17.42
CA ARG A 277 25.42 -13.72 -16.34
C ARG A 277 25.16 -15.19 -15.96
N GLY A 278 24.15 -15.83 -16.53
CA GLY A 278 23.78 -17.22 -16.24
C GLY A 278 22.68 -17.35 -15.19
N THR A 279 22.05 -16.25 -14.76
CA THR A 279 20.89 -16.29 -13.85
C THR A 279 19.73 -17.02 -14.51
N GLN A 280 19.24 -18.08 -13.87
CA GLN A 280 18.03 -18.77 -14.30
C GLN A 280 16.78 -17.98 -13.89
N VAL A 281 15.81 -17.87 -14.80
CA VAL A 281 14.56 -17.12 -14.60
C VAL A 281 13.35 -18.03 -14.68
N ALA A 282 12.59 -18.14 -13.59
CA ALA A 282 11.28 -18.78 -13.56
C ALA A 282 10.17 -17.71 -13.53
N VAL A 283 9.05 -17.95 -14.22
CA VAL A 283 7.87 -17.09 -14.17
C VAL A 283 6.67 -17.88 -13.70
N VAL A 284 5.97 -17.37 -12.69
CA VAL A 284 4.71 -17.93 -12.19
C VAL A 284 3.58 -16.94 -12.47
N SER A 285 2.71 -17.31 -13.41
CA SER A 285 1.60 -16.49 -13.88
C SER A 285 0.52 -17.36 -14.54
N PRO A 286 -0.77 -17.18 -14.23
CA PRO A 286 -1.86 -17.97 -14.83
C PRO A 286 -1.99 -17.78 -16.35
N ASP A 287 -1.71 -16.58 -16.86
CA ASP A 287 -1.65 -16.26 -18.29
C ASP A 287 -0.19 -16.20 -18.79
N TYR A 288 -0.02 -16.38 -20.10
CA TYR A 288 1.27 -16.14 -20.77
C TYR A 288 1.50 -14.62 -20.89
N ASN A 289 1.87 -14.00 -19.77
CA ASN A 289 2.06 -12.56 -19.64
C ASN A 289 3.40 -12.10 -20.29
N GLU A 290 3.71 -10.79 -20.25
CA GLU A 290 4.93 -10.29 -20.90
C GLU A 290 6.22 -10.79 -20.22
N ALA A 291 6.19 -11.06 -18.91
CA ALA A 291 7.33 -11.64 -18.20
C ALA A 291 7.65 -13.06 -18.67
N ALA A 292 6.62 -13.88 -18.97
CA ALA A 292 6.79 -15.27 -19.44
C ALA A 292 7.64 -15.38 -20.72
N LYS A 293 7.66 -14.32 -21.55
CA LYS A 293 8.51 -14.22 -22.75
C LYS A 293 10.02 -14.25 -22.44
N PHE A 294 10.41 -13.99 -21.20
CA PHE A 294 11.82 -13.99 -20.74
C PHE A 294 12.15 -15.16 -19.81
N ALA A 295 11.19 -16.06 -19.57
CA ALA A 295 11.36 -17.18 -18.65
C ALA A 295 12.15 -18.33 -19.30
N ASP A 296 12.97 -19.00 -18.50
CA ASP A 296 13.51 -20.33 -18.83
C ASP A 296 12.48 -21.42 -18.47
N VAL A 297 11.63 -21.16 -17.46
CA VAL A 297 10.49 -22.01 -17.09
C VAL A 297 9.28 -21.12 -16.78
N TRP A 298 8.14 -21.42 -17.39
CA TRP A 298 6.84 -20.83 -17.04
C TRP A 298 5.97 -21.85 -16.32
N LEU A 299 5.48 -21.48 -15.14
CA LEU A 299 4.47 -22.20 -14.38
C LEU A 299 3.15 -21.43 -14.44
N GLY A 300 2.09 -22.09 -14.92
CA GLY A 300 0.76 -21.50 -15.10
C GLY A 300 -0.28 -22.04 -14.12
N PRO A 301 -0.22 -21.69 -12.81
CA PRO A 301 -1.22 -22.13 -11.86
C PRO A 301 -2.60 -21.51 -12.16
N LYS A 302 -3.68 -22.13 -11.67
CA LYS A 302 -4.98 -21.46 -11.54
C LYS A 302 -4.79 -20.22 -10.66
N GLN A 303 -5.27 -19.07 -11.11
CA GLN A 303 -5.10 -17.81 -10.39
C GLN A 303 -5.68 -17.88 -8.96
N GLY A 304 -4.99 -17.34 -7.96
CA GLY A 304 -5.45 -17.39 -6.57
C GLY A 304 -5.15 -18.71 -5.85
N THR A 305 -4.47 -19.65 -6.51
CA THR A 305 -4.02 -20.92 -5.89
C THR A 305 -2.52 -20.93 -5.56
N ASP A 306 -1.85 -19.78 -5.68
CA ASP A 306 -0.40 -19.63 -5.57
C ASP A 306 0.18 -20.09 -4.21
N ALA A 307 -0.60 -19.98 -3.12
CA ALA A 307 -0.18 -20.50 -1.81
C ALA A 307 -0.02 -22.03 -1.82
N ALA A 308 -0.86 -22.76 -2.56
CA ALA A 308 -0.72 -24.22 -2.68
C ALA A 308 0.59 -24.59 -3.39
N LEU A 309 0.93 -23.87 -4.47
CA LEU A 309 2.21 -24.03 -5.16
C LEU A 309 3.39 -23.74 -4.24
N GLY A 310 3.38 -22.60 -3.53
CA GLY A 310 4.46 -22.24 -2.61
C GLY A 310 4.63 -23.23 -1.46
N LEU A 311 3.55 -23.75 -0.88
CA LEU A 311 3.59 -24.75 0.20
C LEU A 311 4.16 -26.08 -0.30
N ALA A 312 3.84 -26.51 -1.51
CA ALA A 312 4.44 -27.72 -2.10
C ALA A 312 5.93 -27.55 -2.43
N MET A 313 6.35 -26.35 -2.84
CA MET A 313 7.77 -26.05 -3.00
C MET A 313 8.48 -26.07 -1.64
N ALA A 314 7.87 -25.52 -0.59
CA ALA A 314 8.42 -25.54 0.77
C ALA A 314 8.51 -26.96 1.33
N HIS A 315 7.55 -27.84 1.03
CA HIS A 315 7.59 -29.26 1.37
C HIS A 315 8.85 -29.94 0.79
N VAL A 316 9.16 -29.72 -0.49
CA VAL A 316 10.38 -30.27 -1.13
C VAL A 316 11.64 -29.74 -0.43
N ILE A 317 11.69 -28.44 -0.14
CA ILE A 317 12.85 -27.80 0.51
C ILE A 317 13.08 -28.35 1.92
N LEU A 318 12.03 -28.43 2.73
CA LEU A 318 12.10 -28.98 4.08
C LEU A 318 12.54 -30.44 4.04
N LYS A 319 11.95 -31.27 3.16
CA LYS A 319 12.31 -32.68 3.01
C LYS A 319 13.80 -32.84 2.66
N GLU A 320 14.26 -32.24 1.58
CA GLU A 320 15.60 -32.50 1.05
C GLU A 320 16.70 -31.78 1.82
N PHE A 321 16.47 -30.53 2.25
CA PHE A 321 17.51 -29.66 2.79
C PHE A 321 17.46 -29.48 4.31
N TYR A 322 16.35 -29.81 4.99
CA TYR A 322 16.24 -29.73 6.46
C TYR A 322 16.12 -31.08 7.16
N LEU A 323 15.59 -32.10 6.48
CA LEU A 323 15.40 -33.43 7.07
C LEU A 323 16.43 -34.43 6.55
N ASP A 324 16.48 -34.66 5.23
CA ASP A 324 17.28 -35.74 4.65
C ASP A 324 18.78 -35.42 4.65
N ARG A 325 19.20 -34.24 4.14
CA ARG A 325 20.63 -33.87 4.04
C ARG A 325 21.11 -32.85 5.07
N GLN A 326 20.21 -32.00 5.60
CA GLN A 326 20.52 -30.90 6.52
C GLN A 326 21.62 -29.93 6.04
N SER A 327 21.24 -28.94 5.23
CA SER A 327 22.15 -27.89 4.75
C SER A 327 22.69 -27.04 5.91
N GLY A 328 24.03 -26.97 6.04
CA GLY A 328 24.67 -26.21 7.12
C GLY A 328 24.32 -24.72 7.11
N TYR A 329 24.25 -24.10 5.92
CA TYR A 329 23.89 -22.69 5.78
C TYR A 329 22.43 -22.44 6.19
N PHE A 330 21.49 -23.26 5.72
CA PHE A 330 20.06 -23.09 6.03
C PHE A 330 19.73 -23.33 7.50
N GLN A 331 20.33 -24.36 8.11
CA GLN A 331 20.17 -24.66 9.54
C GLN A 331 20.68 -23.50 10.41
N ASP A 332 21.85 -22.96 10.07
CA ASP A 332 22.43 -21.83 10.79
C ASP A 332 21.61 -20.53 10.62
N TYR A 333 21.14 -20.26 9.40
CA TYR A 333 20.29 -19.10 9.14
C TYR A 333 18.96 -19.19 9.90
N ALA A 334 18.25 -20.32 9.77
CA ALA A 334 16.98 -20.57 10.45
C ALA A 334 17.12 -20.41 11.97
N ARG A 335 18.17 -20.99 12.57
CA ARG A 335 18.42 -20.89 14.02
C ARG A 335 18.54 -19.45 14.52
N ARG A 336 19.25 -18.60 13.78
CA ARG A 336 19.64 -17.26 14.26
C ARG A 336 18.61 -16.19 13.95
N TYR A 337 17.97 -16.26 12.78
CA TYR A 337 17.22 -15.13 12.22
C TYR A 337 15.71 -15.36 12.17
N THR A 338 15.20 -16.47 12.70
CA THR A 338 13.77 -16.78 12.68
C THR A 338 13.25 -17.07 14.08
N ASP A 339 11.93 -17.16 14.21
CA ASP A 339 11.27 -17.68 15.40
C ASP A 339 11.14 -19.21 15.40
N LEU A 340 11.71 -19.93 14.42
CA LEU A 340 11.69 -21.40 14.34
C LEU A 340 12.13 -22.11 15.64
N PRO A 341 13.15 -21.63 16.39
CA PRO A 341 13.54 -22.22 17.68
C PRO A 341 12.63 -21.89 18.87
N MET A 342 11.69 -20.94 18.72
CA MET A 342 10.87 -20.46 19.84
C MET A 342 9.84 -21.52 20.24
N LEU A 343 9.55 -21.57 21.54
CA LEU A 343 8.61 -22.55 22.11
C LEU A 343 7.16 -22.05 22.05
N VAL A 344 6.27 -22.89 21.55
CA VAL A 344 4.83 -22.70 21.51
C VAL A 344 4.18 -23.63 22.54
N LYS A 345 3.33 -23.06 23.42
CA LYS A 345 2.52 -23.86 24.35
C LYS A 345 1.46 -24.64 23.56
N LEU A 346 1.27 -25.91 23.89
CA LEU A 346 0.17 -26.72 23.39
C LEU A 346 -0.91 -26.81 24.45
N VAL A 347 -2.17 -26.67 24.05
CA VAL A 347 -3.33 -26.73 24.96
C VAL A 347 -4.34 -27.75 24.47
N GLU A 348 -5.01 -28.41 25.41
CA GLU A 348 -6.08 -29.34 25.08
C GLU A 348 -7.35 -28.57 24.69
N GLN A 349 -7.88 -28.91 23.52
CA GLN A 349 -9.12 -28.38 22.98
C GLN A 349 -9.86 -29.51 22.27
N ASP A 350 -11.11 -29.74 22.70
CA ASP A 350 -12.04 -30.70 22.09
C ASP A 350 -11.43 -32.11 21.90
N GLY A 351 -10.61 -32.55 22.86
CA GLY A 351 -9.95 -33.85 22.86
C GLY A 351 -8.64 -33.94 22.05
N HIS A 352 -8.12 -32.80 21.55
CA HIS A 352 -6.86 -32.72 20.80
C HIS A 352 -5.96 -31.63 21.37
N LEU A 353 -4.64 -31.75 21.15
CA LEU A 353 -3.73 -30.65 21.43
C LEU A 353 -3.72 -29.67 20.25
N VAL A 354 -3.81 -28.38 20.52
CA VAL A 354 -3.68 -27.32 19.49
C VAL A 354 -2.56 -26.36 19.86
N PRO A 355 -1.85 -25.78 18.87
CA PRO A 355 -0.87 -24.73 19.13
C PRO A 355 -1.52 -23.46 19.70
N GLU A 356 -1.01 -22.99 20.85
CA GLU A 356 -1.47 -21.79 21.53
C GLU A 356 -0.52 -20.62 21.26
N ARG A 357 -0.03 -19.93 22.30
CA ARG A 357 0.86 -18.77 22.16
C ARG A 357 2.32 -19.17 22.33
N GLN A 358 3.23 -18.35 21.84
CA GLN A 358 4.64 -18.52 22.19
C GLN A 358 4.78 -18.32 23.71
N LEU A 359 5.59 -19.17 24.35
CA LEU A 359 5.92 -19.02 25.75
C LEU A 359 6.74 -17.74 25.96
N ARG A 360 6.49 -17.10 27.10
CA ARG A 360 7.13 -15.85 27.51
C ARG A 360 7.96 -16.11 28.76
N SER A 361 8.96 -15.27 29.02
CA SER A 361 9.74 -15.39 30.26
C SER A 361 8.83 -15.26 31.49
N SER A 362 7.76 -14.45 31.42
CA SER A 362 6.75 -14.30 32.47
C SER A 362 5.95 -15.57 32.81
N ASP A 363 6.06 -16.63 32.02
CA ASP A 363 5.37 -17.91 32.26
C ASP A 363 6.14 -18.81 33.24
N PHE A 364 7.40 -18.51 33.52
CA PHE A 364 8.28 -19.29 34.39
C PHE A 364 8.49 -18.62 35.75
N ASP A 365 8.92 -19.42 36.73
CA ASP A 365 9.23 -18.90 38.07
C ASP A 365 10.37 -17.87 38.00
N GLY A 366 10.26 -16.82 38.82
CA GLY A 366 11.18 -15.67 38.78
C GLY A 366 11.29 -14.96 37.43
N ALA A 367 10.38 -15.21 36.48
CA ALA A 367 10.39 -14.71 35.11
C ALA A 367 11.72 -14.94 34.34
N LEU A 368 12.45 -16.01 34.67
CA LEU A 368 13.79 -16.30 34.16
C LEU A 368 14.80 -15.14 34.36
N GLY A 369 14.64 -14.36 35.43
CA GLY A 369 15.50 -13.22 35.75
C GLY A 369 15.13 -11.92 35.04
N GLU A 370 14.08 -11.91 34.22
CA GLU A 370 13.63 -10.70 33.52
C GLU A 370 12.64 -9.88 34.34
N THR A 371 12.99 -8.63 34.62
CA THR A 371 12.15 -7.70 35.41
C THR A 371 11.42 -6.65 34.57
N ASN A 372 11.93 -6.35 33.37
CA ASN A 372 11.34 -5.40 32.43
C ASN A 372 10.58 -6.16 31.33
N HIS A 373 9.29 -5.89 31.16
CA HIS A 373 8.40 -6.49 30.15
C HIS A 373 8.58 -8.01 29.92
N PRO A 374 8.62 -8.86 30.98
CA PRO A 374 8.82 -10.30 30.83
C PRO A 374 7.74 -11.00 29.99
N GLU A 375 6.54 -10.43 29.90
CA GLU A 375 5.43 -10.92 29.08
C GLU A 375 5.63 -10.71 27.57
N TRP A 376 6.66 -9.95 27.18
CA TRP A 376 7.01 -9.64 25.79
C TRP A 376 8.37 -10.22 25.37
N LYS A 377 8.89 -11.19 26.12
CA LYS A 377 10.18 -11.86 25.86
C LYS A 377 9.96 -13.33 25.59
N THR A 378 10.13 -13.75 24.35
CA THR A 378 9.97 -15.15 23.90
C THR A 378 11.10 -16.03 24.43
N VAL A 379 10.84 -17.32 24.63
CA VAL A 379 11.83 -18.29 25.13
C VAL A 379 12.13 -19.40 24.13
N ALA A 380 13.31 -19.99 24.26
CA ALA A 380 13.78 -21.12 23.47
C ALA A 380 14.59 -22.10 24.35
N ILE A 381 15.02 -23.23 23.79
CA ILE A 381 15.95 -24.17 24.43
C ILE A 381 17.36 -23.89 23.91
N ASP A 382 18.32 -23.76 24.82
CA ASP A 382 19.73 -23.79 24.47
C ASP A 382 20.16 -25.25 24.18
N ALA A 383 20.67 -25.49 22.98
CA ALA A 383 21.01 -26.84 22.51
C ALA A 383 22.17 -27.44 23.31
N ASP A 384 23.09 -26.62 23.79
CA ASP A 384 24.32 -27.07 24.46
C ASP A 384 24.04 -27.46 25.93
N SER A 385 23.23 -26.69 26.65
CA SER A 385 22.83 -27.00 28.04
C SER A 385 21.56 -27.83 28.17
N GLY A 386 20.65 -27.77 27.20
CA GLY A 386 19.30 -28.33 27.28
C GLY A 386 18.31 -27.49 28.10
N GLU A 387 18.75 -26.34 28.62
CA GLU A 387 17.95 -25.49 29.50
C GLU A 387 17.11 -24.46 28.73
N ILE A 388 16.02 -24.00 29.37
CA ILE A 388 15.22 -22.89 28.86
C ILE A 388 16.01 -21.58 28.98
N THR A 389 16.02 -20.78 27.92
CA THR A 389 16.73 -19.50 27.87
C THR A 389 15.88 -18.38 27.27
N VAL A 390 16.19 -17.14 27.65
CA VAL A 390 15.62 -15.91 27.08
C VAL A 390 16.64 -15.31 26.13
N PRO A 391 16.57 -15.58 24.82
CA PRO A 391 17.53 -15.04 23.89
C PRO A 391 17.32 -13.54 23.66
N ARG A 392 18.39 -12.80 23.36
CA ARG A 392 18.31 -11.37 23.04
C ARG A 392 17.47 -11.09 21.79
N GLY A 393 16.94 -9.86 21.72
CA GLY A 393 16.28 -9.30 20.53
C GLY A 393 14.75 -9.25 20.57
N SER A 394 14.07 -10.03 21.42
CA SER A 394 12.60 -9.94 21.54
C SER A 394 12.11 -8.55 21.91
N ILE A 395 10.88 -8.22 21.51
CA ILE A 395 10.36 -6.84 21.57
C ILE A 395 10.37 -6.25 22.99
N GLY A 396 10.25 -7.09 24.04
CA GLY A 396 10.37 -6.65 25.43
C GLY A 396 11.72 -6.02 25.80
N PHE A 397 12.80 -6.26 25.03
CA PHE A 397 14.11 -5.61 25.22
C PHE A 397 14.22 -4.24 24.54
N ARG A 398 13.27 -3.88 23.68
CA ARG A 398 13.32 -2.63 22.89
C ARG A 398 12.99 -1.40 23.73
N TRP A 399 12.11 -1.56 24.71
CA TRP A 399 11.54 -0.48 25.52
C TRP A 399 11.79 -0.73 27.02
N GLY A 400 11.90 0.33 27.82
CA GLY A 400 12.14 0.23 29.27
C GLY A 400 13.57 -0.15 29.66
N GLU A 401 14.36 -0.69 28.75
CA GLU A 401 15.78 -1.02 28.91
C GLU A 401 16.58 -0.74 27.62
N GLN A 402 17.90 -0.96 27.64
CA GLN A 402 18.81 -0.73 26.51
C GLN A 402 19.91 -1.77 26.43
N GLY A 403 20.50 -1.96 25.24
CA GLY A 403 21.70 -2.78 25.02
C GLY A 403 21.47 -4.28 24.79
N LYS A 404 20.23 -4.76 24.94
CA LYS A 404 19.86 -6.17 24.73
C LYS A 404 18.96 -6.42 23.52
N TRP A 405 18.51 -5.36 22.84
CA TRP A 405 17.70 -5.49 21.61
C TRP A 405 18.61 -5.70 20.40
N ASN A 406 19.23 -6.89 20.31
CA ASN A 406 20.10 -7.31 19.22
C ASN A 406 19.98 -8.82 18.96
N LEU A 407 20.44 -9.26 17.78
CA LEU A 407 20.45 -10.66 17.33
C LEU A 407 21.79 -11.36 17.59
N GLU A 408 22.51 -10.98 18.66
CA GLU A 408 23.65 -11.77 19.11
C GLU A 408 23.18 -13.12 19.65
N GLU A 409 23.95 -14.19 19.41
CA GLU A 409 23.70 -15.52 19.98
C GLU A 409 24.08 -15.55 21.47
N LYS A 410 23.34 -14.76 22.25
CA LYS A 410 23.47 -14.62 23.70
C LYS A 410 22.11 -14.64 24.37
N ASP A 411 22.09 -15.13 25.60
CA ASP A 411 20.96 -14.96 26.50
C ASP A 411 20.87 -13.52 27.03
N SER A 412 19.83 -13.27 27.82
CA SER A 412 19.59 -11.98 28.45
C SER A 412 20.63 -11.59 29.51
N ALA A 413 21.38 -12.55 30.05
CA ALA A 413 22.51 -12.33 30.96
C ALA A 413 23.83 -12.05 30.22
N GLY A 414 23.89 -12.34 28.91
CA GLY A 414 25.05 -12.16 28.05
C GLY A 414 25.92 -13.41 27.87
N ASN A 415 25.48 -14.57 28.36
CA ASN A 415 26.15 -15.84 28.11
C ASN A 415 25.93 -16.27 26.66
N PRO A 416 26.94 -16.86 26.00
CA PRO A 416 26.75 -17.47 24.69
C PRO A 416 25.72 -18.60 24.75
N ILE A 417 24.84 -18.66 23.75
CA ILE A 417 23.83 -19.73 23.61
C ILE A 417 23.78 -20.21 22.17
N ARG A 418 23.29 -21.43 21.96
CA ARG A 418 22.99 -21.97 20.63
C ARG A 418 21.58 -22.53 20.61
N LEU A 419 20.65 -21.82 19.99
CA LEU A 419 19.24 -22.22 20.03
C LEU A 419 18.97 -23.57 19.33
N ARG A 420 18.15 -24.41 19.95
CA ARG A 420 17.71 -25.70 19.39
C ARG A 420 16.53 -25.49 18.44
N LEU A 421 16.65 -26.00 17.20
CA LEU A 421 15.57 -25.91 16.21
C LEU A 421 14.44 -26.92 16.46
N SER A 422 14.76 -28.16 16.81
CA SER A 422 13.77 -29.23 16.95
C SER A 422 13.92 -29.96 18.28
N ASN A 423 12.80 -30.39 18.85
CA ASN A 423 12.77 -31.22 20.04
C ASN A 423 12.96 -32.72 19.76
N LEU A 424 12.99 -33.17 18.50
CA LEU A 424 12.90 -34.61 18.17
C LEU A 424 13.94 -35.49 18.87
N ASP A 425 15.19 -35.05 18.94
CA ASP A 425 16.30 -35.86 19.49
C ASP A 425 16.28 -35.93 21.03
N ASP A 426 15.46 -35.11 21.69
CA ASP A 426 15.39 -34.98 23.15
C ASP A 426 13.94 -34.79 23.63
N ALA A 427 12.97 -35.34 22.90
CA ALA A 427 11.55 -35.19 23.21
C ALA A 427 11.17 -36.02 24.44
N ASP A 428 10.31 -35.47 25.31
CA ASP A 428 9.79 -36.23 26.46
C ASP A 428 8.66 -37.18 26.03
N GLU A 429 7.90 -36.77 25.01
CA GLU A 429 6.91 -37.61 24.33
C GLU A 429 6.61 -37.11 22.91
N ILE A 430 5.88 -37.92 22.16
CA ILE A 430 5.32 -37.56 20.85
C ILE A 430 3.82 -37.34 21.03
N ALA A 431 3.35 -36.11 20.79
CA ALA A 431 1.96 -35.72 20.98
C ALA A 431 1.23 -35.57 19.64
N GLU A 432 -0.07 -35.87 19.61
CA GLU A 432 -0.92 -35.58 18.46
C GLU A 432 -1.44 -34.14 18.52
N VAL A 433 -1.02 -33.32 17.57
CA VAL A 433 -1.37 -31.90 17.46
C VAL A 433 -2.28 -31.68 16.26
N ALA A 434 -3.41 -31.03 16.48
CA ALA A 434 -4.41 -30.67 15.49
C ALA A 434 -4.07 -29.34 14.80
N LEU A 435 -3.95 -29.37 13.47
CA LEU A 435 -3.68 -28.21 12.61
C LEU A 435 -4.85 -28.00 11.63
N PRO A 436 -5.22 -26.74 11.32
CA PRO A 436 -6.33 -26.46 10.43
C PRO A 436 -5.97 -26.68 8.96
N TYR A 437 -6.94 -27.13 8.18
CA TYR A 437 -6.83 -27.35 6.74
C TYR A 437 -8.05 -26.80 6.02
N PHE A 438 -7.83 -25.97 4.99
CA PHE A 438 -8.91 -25.32 4.24
C PHE A 438 -8.99 -25.75 2.78
N GLY A 439 -8.02 -26.53 2.29
CA GLY A 439 -8.01 -26.99 0.89
C GLY A 439 -9.01 -28.10 0.57
N GLY A 440 -9.81 -28.53 1.55
CA GLY A 440 -10.95 -29.43 1.36
C GLY A 440 -12.31 -28.74 1.30
N LYS A 441 -12.34 -27.41 1.45
CA LYS A 441 -13.58 -26.65 1.27
C LYS A 441 -14.01 -26.68 -0.20
N SER A 442 -15.26 -27.07 -0.45
CA SER A 442 -15.85 -27.08 -1.79
C SER A 442 -15.95 -25.66 -2.34
N HIS A 443 -15.64 -25.50 -3.63
CA HIS A 443 -15.77 -24.23 -4.33
C HIS A 443 -16.17 -24.46 -5.80
N ASP A 444 -17.09 -23.67 -6.34
CA ASP A 444 -17.66 -23.89 -7.68
C ASP A 444 -16.63 -23.76 -8.83
N PHE A 445 -15.63 -22.91 -8.64
CA PHE A 445 -14.63 -22.56 -9.66
C PHE A 445 -13.17 -22.95 -9.35
N PHE A 446 -12.90 -23.57 -8.19
CA PHE A 446 -11.55 -23.96 -7.76
C PHE A 446 -11.56 -25.40 -7.24
N GLU A 447 -10.54 -26.17 -7.61
CA GLU A 447 -10.37 -27.56 -7.20
C GLU A 447 -9.93 -27.66 -5.73
N GLY A 448 -10.39 -28.70 -5.04
CA GLY A 448 -10.03 -29.04 -3.66
C GLY A 448 -9.66 -30.52 -3.48
N THR A 449 -9.46 -30.95 -2.24
CA THR A 449 -9.16 -32.36 -1.90
C THR A 449 -9.97 -32.87 -0.71
N ASP A 450 -10.22 -34.16 -0.62
CA ASP A 450 -11.19 -34.75 0.33
C ASP A 450 -10.60 -35.00 1.75
N HIS A 451 -9.65 -34.18 2.20
CA HIS A 451 -9.06 -34.26 3.53
C HIS A 451 -9.93 -33.57 4.58
N PRO A 452 -9.90 -34.00 5.86
CA PRO A 452 -10.65 -33.33 6.91
C PRO A 452 -10.12 -31.93 7.20
N GLU A 453 -10.99 -31.05 7.70
CA GLU A 453 -10.64 -29.66 8.03
C GLU A 453 -9.64 -29.55 9.21
N VAL A 454 -9.45 -30.63 9.97
CA VAL A 454 -8.48 -30.73 11.06
C VAL A 454 -7.56 -31.93 10.80
N LEU A 455 -6.26 -31.66 10.63
CA LEU A 455 -5.24 -32.67 10.41
C LEU A 455 -4.48 -32.92 11.71
N ARG A 456 -4.42 -34.18 12.16
CA ARG A 456 -3.67 -34.57 13.35
C ARG A 456 -2.28 -35.04 12.97
N HIS A 457 -1.26 -34.36 13.50
CA HIS A 457 0.13 -34.67 13.26
C HIS A 457 0.83 -35.06 14.55
N LYS A 458 1.74 -36.02 14.48
CA LYS A 458 2.62 -36.36 15.59
C LYS A 458 3.78 -35.37 15.67
N VAL A 459 3.91 -34.71 16.82
CA VAL A 459 4.89 -33.64 17.07
C VAL A 459 5.74 -34.01 18.28
N PRO A 460 7.08 -33.87 18.22
CA PRO A 460 7.94 -34.06 19.39
C PRO A 460 7.76 -32.89 20.37
N VAL A 461 7.47 -33.21 21.63
CA VAL A 461 7.19 -32.20 22.65
C VAL A 461 8.10 -32.35 23.88
N LYS A 462 8.34 -31.23 24.55
CA LYS A 462 8.94 -31.18 25.89
C LYS A 462 7.88 -30.86 26.92
N LYS A 463 8.07 -31.35 28.15
CA LYS A 463 7.33 -30.95 29.34
C LYS A 463 8.11 -29.85 30.05
N VAL A 464 7.49 -28.70 30.24
CA VAL A 464 8.07 -27.59 31.01
C VAL A 464 7.17 -27.26 32.20
N THR A 465 7.77 -26.89 33.32
CA THR A 465 7.03 -26.45 34.51
C THR A 465 6.83 -24.94 34.45
N LEU A 466 5.57 -24.51 34.43
CA LEU A 466 5.20 -23.10 34.48
C LEU A 466 5.18 -22.59 35.92
N LYS A 467 5.17 -21.26 36.10
CA LYS A 467 5.20 -20.61 37.44
C LYS A 467 4.04 -20.99 38.37
N ASN A 468 2.93 -21.44 37.80
CA ASN A 468 1.76 -21.91 38.54
C ASN A 468 1.89 -23.38 39.00
N GLY A 469 3.01 -24.05 38.69
CA GLY A 469 3.24 -25.46 38.96
C GLY A 469 2.63 -26.41 37.91
N GLU A 470 1.98 -25.88 36.87
CA GLU A 470 1.42 -26.66 35.75
C GLU A 470 2.54 -27.20 34.86
N ALA A 471 2.48 -28.50 34.54
CA ALA A 471 3.30 -29.07 33.49
C ALA A 471 2.64 -28.77 32.13
N ALA A 472 3.31 -27.98 31.29
CA ALA A 472 2.85 -27.64 29.94
C ALA A 472 3.65 -28.40 28.88
N LEU A 473 2.95 -28.84 27.83
CA LEU A 473 3.58 -29.39 26.64
C LEU A 473 3.97 -28.27 25.69
N VAL A 474 5.18 -28.34 25.15
CA VAL A 474 5.71 -27.35 24.22
C VAL A 474 6.34 -28.00 23.00
N ALA A 475 6.13 -27.37 21.86
CA ALA A 475 6.82 -27.68 20.60
C ALA A 475 7.58 -26.44 20.12
N THR A 476 8.63 -26.64 19.33
CA THR A 476 9.26 -25.53 18.61
C THR A 476 8.36 -25.11 17.44
N VAL A 477 8.48 -23.87 16.98
CA VAL A 477 7.81 -23.42 15.74
C VAL A 477 8.28 -24.27 14.54
N PHE A 478 9.54 -24.70 14.50
CA PHE A 478 10.06 -25.60 13.47
C PHE A 478 9.33 -26.95 13.43
N ASP A 479 9.13 -27.58 14.58
CA ASP A 479 8.44 -28.88 14.66
C ASP A 479 6.98 -28.75 14.18
N LEU A 480 6.31 -27.65 14.53
CA LEU A 480 4.97 -27.34 14.05
C LEU A 480 4.94 -27.03 12.55
N LEU A 481 5.95 -26.34 12.01
CA LEU A 481 6.04 -26.03 10.58
C LEU A 481 6.25 -27.28 9.73
N VAL A 482 7.11 -28.20 10.18
CA VAL A 482 7.32 -29.51 9.53
C VAL A 482 6.03 -30.32 9.55
N ALA A 483 5.36 -30.39 10.70
CA ALA A 483 4.07 -31.07 10.83
C ALA A 483 3.02 -30.47 9.89
N ASN A 484 2.93 -29.14 9.81
CA ASN A 484 2.03 -28.42 8.91
C ASN A 484 2.27 -28.75 7.43
N HIS A 485 3.51 -29.11 7.03
CA HIS A 485 3.82 -29.53 5.65
C HIS A 485 3.66 -31.04 5.42
N GLY A 486 3.12 -31.79 6.38
CA GLY A 486 2.86 -33.22 6.22
C GLY A 486 4.12 -34.06 6.04
N LEU A 487 5.26 -33.66 6.63
CA LEU A 487 6.52 -34.38 6.47
C LEU A 487 6.73 -35.43 7.57
N ASP A 488 6.94 -36.68 7.18
CA ASP A 488 7.27 -37.74 8.12
C ASP A 488 8.75 -37.65 8.57
N ARG A 489 8.95 -37.77 9.87
CA ARG A 489 10.26 -37.78 10.55
C ARG A 489 10.52 -39.10 11.27
N GLY A 490 9.87 -40.18 10.81
CA GLY A 490 9.88 -41.49 11.46
C GLY A 490 8.85 -41.61 12.60
N LEU A 491 7.89 -40.68 12.67
CA LEU A 491 6.83 -40.67 13.69
C LEU A 491 5.56 -41.37 13.16
N GLY A 492 5.38 -41.39 11.84
CA GLY A 492 4.18 -41.86 11.18
C GLY A 492 2.95 -41.00 11.49
N GLY A 493 1.85 -41.27 10.81
CA GLY A 493 0.60 -40.52 10.93
C GLY A 493 -0.26 -40.73 9.70
N GLU A 494 -1.52 -40.34 9.77
CA GLU A 494 -2.46 -40.47 8.65
C GLU A 494 -2.20 -39.42 7.56
N TYR A 495 -1.84 -38.20 7.97
CA TYR A 495 -1.70 -37.03 7.08
C TYR A 495 -0.23 -36.64 6.83
N VAL A 496 0.65 -37.64 6.71
CA VAL A 496 2.08 -37.43 6.37
C VAL A 496 2.42 -38.15 5.08
N ALA A 497 3.26 -37.52 4.25
CA ALA A 497 3.68 -38.03 2.96
C ALA A 497 4.91 -38.95 3.11
N GLN A 498 4.85 -40.12 2.47
CA GLN A 498 5.99 -41.02 2.27
C GLN A 498 6.73 -40.67 0.97
N SER A 499 6.03 -40.11 -0.01
CA SER A 499 6.58 -39.67 -1.29
C SER A 499 5.95 -38.36 -1.78
N TYR A 500 6.53 -37.74 -2.80
CA TYR A 500 5.92 -36.56 -3.44
C TYR A 500 4.68 -36.88 -4.28
N ASP A 501 4.48 -38.15 -4.64
CA ASP A 501 3.35 -38.64 -5.42
C ASP A 501 2.12 -38.93 -4.53
N ASP A 502 2.31 -38.94 -3.21
CA ASP A 502 1.21 -39.14 -2.27
C ASP A 502 0.32 -37.91 -2.29
N LEU A 503 -0.99 -38.11 -2.41
CA LEU A 503 -1.96 -37.01 -2.38
C LEU A 503 -2.21 -36.51 -0.95
N GLN A 504 -1.14 -36.15 -0.23
CA GLN A 504 -1.20 -35.58 1.12
C GLN A 504 -1.12 -34.04 1.07
N PRO A 505 -1.75 -33.33 2.01
CA PRO A 505 -1.74 -31.86 2.04
C PRO A 505 -0.33 -31.28 1.87
N TYR A 506 -0.21 -30.35 0.93
CA TYR A 506 1.03 -29.62 0.60
C TYR A 506 2.14 -30.46 -0.04
N THR A 507 1.87 -31.66 -0.54
CA THR A 507 2.81 -32.36 -1.43
C THR A 507 2.75 -31.80 -2.87
N PRO A 508 3.76 -32.09 -3.71
CA PRO A 508 3.70 -31.81 -5.15
C PRO A 508 2.47 -32.41 -5.86
N ALA A 509 2.11 -33.67 -5.61
CA ALA A 509 0.91 -34.28 -6.18
C ALA A 509 -0.39 -33.58 -5.75
N TRP A 510 -0.47 -33.19 -4.48
CA TRP A 510 -1.59 -32.40 -3.98
C TRP A 510 -1.70 -31.02 -4.65
N ALA A 511 -0.58 -30.31 -4.81
CA ALA A 511 -0.57 -29.01 -5.46
C ALA A 511 -0.86 -29.09 -6.96
N GLU A 512 -0.49 -30.18 -7.63
CA GLU A 512 -0.88 -30.42 -9.02
C GLU A 512 -2.41 -30.43 -9.16
N LYS A 513 -3.11 -31.14 -8.27
CA LYS A 513 -4.58 -31.18 -8.30
C LYS A 513 -5.23 -29.81 -8.10
N ILE A 514 -4.71 -28.99 -7.18
CA ILE A 514 -5.29 -27.67 -6.86
C ILE A 514 -4.93 -26.61 -7.89
N THR A 515 -3.67 -26.58 -8.32
CA THR A 515 -3.12 -25.48 -9.13
C THR A 515 -3.14 -25.80 -10.63
N GLY A 516 -3.15 -27.08 -11.00
CA GLY A 516 -2.93 -27.57 -12.36
C GLY A 516 -1.48 -27.49 -12.83
N VAL A 517 -0.51 -27.15 -11.97
CA VAL A 517 0.91 -27.16 -12.31
C VAL A 517 1.48 -28.58 -12.11
N PRO A 518 2.14 -29.16 -13.12
CA PRO A 518 2.69 -30.52 -13.00
C PRO A 518 3.68 -30.68 -11.83
N ALA A 519 3.52 -31.74 -11.03
CA ALA A 519 4.28 -32.02 -9.82
C ALA A 519 5.79 -32.11 -10.09
N ASP A 520 6.20 -32.69 -11.22
CA ASP A 520 7.60 -32.78 -11.64
C ASP A 520 8.24 -31.38 -11.84
N ARG A 521 7.46 -30.42 -12.34
CA ARG A 521 7.89 -29.02 -12.49
C ARG A 521 7.98 -28.31 -11.15
N ILE A 522 7.04 -28.56 -10.24
CA ILE A 522 7.08 -28.02 -8.87
C ILE A 522 8.37 -28.48 -8.18
N ILE A 523 8.65 -29.78 -8.21
CA ILE A 523 9.85 -30.39 -7.62
C ILE A 523 11.11 -29.81 -8.25
N ALA A 524 11.19 -29.77 -9.59
CA ALA A 524 12.38 -29.30 -10.29
C ALA A 524 12.71 -27.84 -9.97
N VAL A 525 11.71 -26.95 -9.96
CA VAL A 525 11.91 -25.53 -9.65
C VAL A 525 12.24 -25.33 -8.16
N ALA A 526 11.56 -26.02 -7.25
CA ALA A 526 11.85 -25.94 -5.82
C ALA A 526 13.29 -26.37 -5.51
N ARG A 527 13.72 -27.50 -6.09
CA ARG A 527 15.08 -28.03 -5.92
C ARG A 527 16.12 -27.10 -6.51
N ALA A 528 15.90 -26.57 -7.73
CA ALA A 528 16.82 -25.62 -8.35
C ALA A 528 16.94 -24.31 -7.56
N PHE A 529 15.81 -23.78 -7.06
CA PHE A 529 15.78 -22.59 -6.23
C PHE A 529 16.60 -22.75 -4.94
N ALA A 530 16.42 -23.87 -4.24
CA ALA A 530 17.10 -24.16 -2.98
C ALA A 530 18.57 -24.53 -3.16
N ASP A 531 18.89 -25.37 -4.15
CA ASP A 531 20.27 -25.73 -4.48
C ASP A 531 21.10 -24.49 -4.87
N ASN A 532 20.52 -23.57 -5.65
CA ASN A 532 21.16 -22.28 -5.94
C ASN A 532 21.41 -21.47 -4.65
N ALA A 533 20.39 -21.33 -3.79
CA ALA A 533 20.53 -20.56 -2.56
C ALA A 533 21.58 -21.16 -1.61
N GLU A 534 21.64 -22.49 -1.49
CA GLU A 534 22.67 -23.14 -0.68
C GLU A 534 24.08 -22.87 -1.23
N LYS A 535 24.28 -23.06 -2.54
CA LYS A 535 25.59 -22.89 -3.18
C LYS A 535 26.12 -21.46 -3.13
N THR A 536 25.22 -20.49 -3.06
CA THR A 536 25.54 -19.07 -3.14
C THR A 536 25.36 -18.32 -1.83
N CYS A 537 24.96 -19.02 -0.76
CA CYS A 537 24.59 -18.44 0.51
C CYS A 537 23.47 -17.39 0.38
N GLY A 538 22.38 -17.76 -0.30
CA GLY A 538 21.12 -17.02 -0.29
C GLY A 538 20.78 -16.23 -1.56
N LYS A 539 21.51 -16.38 -2.69
CA LYS A 539 21.28 -15.58 -3.93
C LYS A 539 20.14 -16.09 -4.82
N SER A 540 19.05 -16.51 -4.18
CA SER A 540 17.76 -16.79 -4.83
C SER A 540 16.77 -15.71 -4.44
N MET A 541 16.12 -15.11 -5.43
CA MET A 541 15.21 -13.98 -5.23
C MET A 541 13.85 -14.23 -5.86
N VAL A 542 12.79 -13.76 -5.21
CA VAL A 542 11.44 -13.76 -5.77
C VAL A 542 10.95 -12.33 -5.96
N ILE A 543 10.75 -11.94 -7.22
CA ILE A 543 10.08 -10.71 -7.62
C ILE A 543 8.59 -10.96 -7.65
N LEU A 544 7.83 -10.24 -6.82
CA LEU A 544 6.40 -10.46 -6.64
C LEU A 544 5.61 -9.15 -6.64
N GLY A 545 4.29 -9.24 -6.80
CA GLY A 545 3.44 -8.05 -6.84
C GLY A 545 1.95 -8.33 -6.89
N ALA A 546 1.19 -7.36 -7.40
CA ALA A 546 -0.26 -7.32 -7.35
C ALA A 546 -0.99 -8.53 -7.96
N GLY A 547 -0.35 -9.37 -8.77
CA GLY A 547 -0.96 -10.62 -9.29
C GLY A 547 -1.38 -11.58 -8.16
N ILE A 548 -0.64 -11.56 -7.05
CA ILE A 548 -0.91 -12.35 -5.85
C ILE A 548 -1.28 -11.48 -4.63
N ASN A 549 -0.90 -10.19 -4.59
CA ASN A 549 -1.23 -9.34 -3.44
C ASN A 549 -2.68 -8.84 -3.38
N HIS A 550 -3.44 -8.92 -4.48
CA HIS A 550 -4.79 -8.34 -4.54
C HIS A 550 -5.91 -9.37 -4.25
N TRP A 551 -5.56 -10.57 -3.79
CA TRP A 551 -6.49 -11.61 -3.35
C TRP A 551 -6.84 -11.44 -1.87
N TYR A 552 -8.01 -11.89 -1.44
CA TYR A 552 -8.43 -11.80 -0.04
C TYR A 552 -7.43 -12.52 0.91
N HIS A 553 -6.91 -13.67 0.47
CA HIS A 553 -5.87 -14.44 1.15
C HIS A 553 -4.44 -14.14 0.64
N MET A 554 -4.16 -12.88 0.30
CA MET A 554 -2.82 -12.42 -0.14
C MET A 554 -1.70 -12.80 0.84
N ASP A 555 -2.00 -12.77 2.13
CA ASP A 555 -1.08 -13.10 3.21
C ASP A 555 -0.63 -14.56 3.15
N MET A 556 -1.50 -15.48 2.72
CA MET A 556 -1.10 -16.88 2.51
C MET A 556 -0.19 -17.02 1.29
N HIS A 557 -0.49 -16.33 0.19
CA HIS A 557 0.38 -16.33 -1.00
C HIS A 557 1.77 -15.79 -0.67
N TYR A 558 1.82 -14.66 0.04
CA TYR A 558 3.07 -14.03 0.44
C TYR A 558 3.83 -14.87 1.46
N ARG A 559 3.17 -15.39 2.50
CA ARG A 559 3.83 -16.22 3.51
C ARG A 559 4.36 -17.54 2.93
N ALA A 560 3.70 -18.12 1.94
CA ALA A 560 4.23 -19.30 1.25
C ALA A 560 5.56 -18.98 0.54
N ILE A 561 5.65 -17.85 -0.16
CA ILE A 561 6.89 -17.38 -0.82
C ILE A 561 7.96 -16.97 0.22
N ILE A 562 7.56 -16.25 1.26
CA ILE A 562 8.44 -15.86 2.37
C ILE A 562 9.03 -17.10 3.02
N ASN A 563 8.25 -18.17 3.24
CA ASN A 563 8.77 -19.42 3.77
C ASN A 563 9.87 -19.99 2.88
N LEU A 564 9.72 -20.00 1.54
CA LEU A 564 10.79 -20.44 0.63
C LEU A 564 12.07 -19.64 0.85
N LEU A 565 11.95 -18.31 0.89
CA LEU A 565 13.09 -17.40 1.03
C LEU A 565 13.76 -17.52 2.40
N VAL A 566 12.98 -17.65 3.48
CA VAL A 566 13.50 -17.80 4.84
C VAL A 566 14.17 -19.16 5.02
N LEU A 567 13.55 -20.24 4.55
CA LEU A 567 14.11 -21.60 4.60
C LEU A 567 15.38 -21.73 3.75
N CYS A 568 15.50 -20.94 2.68
CA CYS A 568 16.71 -20.89 1.86
C CYS A 568 17.70 -19.79 2.29
N GLY A 569 17.49 -19.12 3.42
CA GLY A 569 18.39 -18.09 3.94
C GLY A 569 18.56 -16.84 3.08
N CYS A 570 17.61 -16.55 2.19
CA CYS A 570 17.76 -15.52 1.15
C CYS A 570 17.51 -14.09 1.64
N ILE A 571 16.74 -13.89 2.72
CA ILE A 571 16.40 -12.54 3.22
C ILE A 571 17.66 -11.89 3.82
N GLY A 572 17.96 -10.66 3.39
CA GLY A 572 19.12 -9.89 3.84
C GLY A 572 20.44 -10.24 3.14
N GLN A 573 20.42 -11.03 2.07
CA GLN A 573 21.60 -11.37 1.26
C GLN A 573 21.56 -10.67 -0.09
N GLU A 574 22.67 -10.09 -0.54
CA GLU A 574 22.78 -9.47 -1.86
C GLU A 574 22.47 -10.48 -2.99
N GLY A 575 21.55 -10.15 -3.88
CA GLY A 575 21.04 -11.06 -4.91
C GLY A 575 19.98 -12.05 -4.41
N GLY A 576 19.57 -11.94 -3.15
CA GLY A 576 18.57 -12.79 -2.51
C GLY A 576 17.38 -12.01 -1.99
N GLY A 577 16.27 -12.72 -1.74
CA GLY A 577 15.23 -12.22 -0.85
C GLY A 577 13.88 -11.90 -1.50
N TRP A 578 13.06 -11.21 -0.73
CA TRP A 578 11.67 -10.88 -1.05
C TRP A 578 11.61 -9.53 -1.75
N ALA A 579 11.29 -9.53 -3.04
CA ALA A 579 11.34 -8.35 -3.91
C ALA A 579 9.92 -7.97 -4.35
N HIS A 580 9.16 -7.40 -3.42
CA HIS A 580 7.78 -6.93 -3.62
C HIS A 580 7.73 -5.58 -4.34
N TYR A 581 7.08 -5.52 -5.51
CA TYR A 581 6.92 -4.27 -6.24
C TYR A 581 5.47 -4.03 -6.71
N VAL A 582 4.91 -2.93 -6.23
CA VAL A 582 3.52 -2.49 -6.42
C VAL A 582 3.50 -1.01 -6.80
N GLY A 583 2.98 -0.13 -5.94
CA GLY A 583 3.16 1.31 -5.99
C GLY A 583 4.50 1.80 -5.43
N GLN A 584 4.81 3.07 -5.68
CA GLN A 584 6.03 3.78 -5.32
C GLN A 584 6.00 4.23 -3.86
N GLU A 585 5.96 3.29 -2.92
CA GLU A 585 5.75 3.59 -1.50
C GLU A 585 6.97 4.27 -0.84
N LYS A 586 8.19 3.87 -1.23
CA LYS A 586 9.43 4.23 -0.52
C LYS A 586 9.85 5.68 -0.75
N LEU A 587 9.32 6.55 0.10
CA LEU A 587 9.82 7.91 0.29
C LEU A 587 11.09 7.83 1.14
N ARG A 588 12.26 7.88 0.49
CA ARG A 588 13.54 7.66 1.18
C ARG A 588 13.79 8.65 2.33
N PRO A 589 13.69 9.99 2.15
CA PRO A 589 13.94 10.96 3.24
C PRO A 589 12.77 11.08 4.23
N GLN A 590 12.28 9.95 4.74
CA GLN A 590 11.06 9.83 5.55
C GLN A 590 11.06 10.77 6.77
N PRO A 591 12.11 10.85 7.60
CA PRO A 591 12.10 11.70 8.80
C PRO A 591 12.14 13.19 8.47
N GLY A 592 12.65 13.60 7.31
CA GLY A 592 12.61 15.00 6.89
C GLY A 592 11.23 15.41 6.34
N TRP A 593 10.52 14.46 5.72
CA TRP A 593 9.21 14.70 5.13
C TRP A 593 8.05 14.65 6.13
N LEU A 594 8.06 13.69 7.07
CA LEU A 594 7.01 13.54 8.09
C LEU A 594 6.61 14.85 8.80
N PRO A 595 7.56 15.65 9.34
CA PRO A 595 7.22 16.89 10.02
C PRO A 595 6.61 17.94 9.09
N LEU A 596 7.07 18.04 7.84
CA LEU A 596 6.47 18.93 6.85
C LEU A 596 5.02 18.51 6.55
N ALA A 597 4.84 17.25 6.14
CA ALA A 597 3.60 16.75 5.58
C ALA A 597 2.46 16.70 6.60
N PHE A 598 2.76 16.44 7.86
CA PHE A 598 1.74 16.32 8.90
C PHE A 598 1.80 17.43 9.95
N ALA A 599 2.52 18.52 9.65
CA ALA A 599 2.71 19.66 10.54
C ALA A 599 3.26 19.29 11.93
N LEU A 600 4.09 18.24 12.02
CA LEU A 600 4.65 17.76 13.31
C LEU A 600 5.69 18.70 13.89
N ASP A 601 6.11 19.69 13.13
CA ASP A 601 6.88 20.85 13.56
C ASP A 601 6.05 21.82 14.43
N TRP A 602 4.72 21.84 14.28
CA TRP A 602 3.79 22.69 15.03
C TRP A 602 2.90 21.94 16.01
N ASN A 603 2.32 20.81 15.58
CA ASN A 603 1.31 20.08 16.32
C ASN A 603 1.57 18.56 16.25
N ARG A 604 1.44 17.86 17.39
CA ARG A 604 1.54 16.40 17.46
C ARG A 604 0.40 15.87 18.34
N PRO A 605 -0.29 14.79 17.98
CA PRO A 605 -0.24 14.06 16.70
C PRO A 605 -1.22 14.65 15.63
N PRO A 606 -1.06 14.25 14.34
CA PRO A 606 -2.05 14.52 13.30
C PRO A 606 -3.23 13.52 13.39
N ARG A 607 -4.26 13.68 12.55
CA ARG A 607 -5.28 12.64 12.33
C ARG A 607 -4.98 11.87 11.05
N GLN A 608 -4.60 10.61 11.20
CA GLN A 608 -4.34 9.68 10.11
C GLN A 608 -5.33 8.51 10.20
N GLN A 609 -5.78 8.01 9.05
CA GLN A 609 -6.86 7.01 8.99
C GLN A 609 -6.54 5.90 7.99
N ASN A 610 -6.82 4.64 8.37
CA ASN A 610 -6.78 3.50 7.45
C ASN A 610 -8.01 3.55 6.50
N SER A 611 -7.74 3.66 5.21
CA SER A 611 -8.74 4.13 4.22
C SER A 611 -9.74 3.06 3.86
N THR A 612 -9.36 1.80 3.84
CA THR A 612 -10.28 0.70 3.53
C THR A 612 -11.44 0.65 4.52
N SER A 613 -11.18 0.74 5.84
CA SER A 613 -12.24 0.86 6.85
C SER A 613 -13.07 2.13 6.65
N PHE A 614 -12.42 3.26 6.40
CA PHE A 614 -13.10 4.54 6.19
C PHE A 614 -14.09 4.46 5.01
N TRP A 615 -13.67 3.91 3.87
CA TRP A 615 -14.54 3.76 2.71
C TRP A 615 -15.60 2.69 2.93
N TYR A 616 -15.27 1.55 3.54
CA TYR A 616 -16.23 0.51 3.85
C TYR A 616 -17.41 1.04 4.68
N LEU A 617 -17.13 1.89 5.69
CA LEU A 617 -18.15 2.52 6.52
C LEU A 617 -18.88 3.67 5.81
N HIS A 618 -18.16 4.65 5.25
CA HIS A 618 -18.77 5.91 4.76
C HIS A 618 -19.31 5.84 3.34
N THR A 619 -19.13 4.71 2.66
CA THR A 619 -19.84 4.37 1.42
C THR A 619 -20.85 3.25 1.64
N ASP A 620 -21.12 2.90 2.90
CA ASP A 620 -22.11 1.91 3.34
C ASP A 620 -21.98 0.52 2.71
N GLN A 621 -20.79 0.16 2.23
CA GLN A 621 -20.54 -1.16 1.64
C GLN A 621 -20.78 -2.30 2.65
N TRP A 622 -20.64 -2.02 3.94
CA TRP A 622 -20.95 -2.95 5.03
C TRP A 622 -22.41 -3.40 5.08
N ARG A 623 -23.34 -2.60 4.53
CA ARG A 623 -24.77 -2.94 4.45
C ARG A 623 -25.08 -3.99 3.39
N TYR A 624 -24.09 -4.39 2.60
CA TYR A 624 -24.19 -5.36 1.51
C TYR A 624 -23.21 -6.52 1.70
N GLU A 625 -22.67 -6.70 2.92
CA GLU A 625 -21.70 -7.75 3.19
C GLU A 625 -22.34 -9.14 3.06
N THR A 626 -21.63 -10.02 2.36
CA THR A 626 -22.09 -11.37 2.01
C THR A 626 -21.21 -12.46 2.62
N LEU A 627 -19.98 -12.11 3.03
CA LEU A 627 -19.05 -13.03 3.68
C LEU A 627 -19.30 -13.05 5.20
N ALA A 628 -19.80 -14.17 5.71
CA ALA A 628 -19.96 -14.35 7.15
C ALA A 628 -18.63 -14.71 7.81
N VAL A 629 -18.45 -14.29 9.07
CA VAL A 629 -17.24 -14.61 9.85
C VAL A 629 -17.09 -16.13 10.02
N SER A 630 -18.18 -16.87 10.21
CA SER A 630 -18.16 -18.33 10.35
C SER A 630 -17.52 -19.05 9.15
N GLU A 631 -17.56 -18.48 7.95
CA GLU A 631 -17.01 -19.10 6.74
C GLU A 631 -15.47 -19.06 6.72
N ILE A 632 -14.86 -18.13 7.46
CA ILE A 632 -13.41 -17.88 7.49
C ILE A 632 -12.76 -18.24 8.84
N LEU A 633 -13.53 -18.73 9.81
CA LEU A 633 -12.99 -19.22 11.08
C LEU A 633 -12.19 -20.51 10.91
N SER A 634 -11.22 -20.69 11.80
CA SER A 634 -10.49 -21.93 11.92
C SER A 634 -11.39 -23.03 12.51
N PRO A 635 -11.33 -24.26 12.00
CA PRO A 635 -11.92 -25.41 12.67
C PRO A 635 -11.24 -25.73 14.02
N THR A 636 -10.04 -25.18 14.25
CA THR A 636 -9.31 -25.24 15.52
C THR A 636 -9.31 -23.88 16.26
N ALA A 637 -10.28 -23.00 15.96
CA ALA A 637 -10.34 -21.68 16.60
C ALA A 637 -10.41 -21.83 18.13
N PRO A 638 -9.68 -21.01 18.92
CA PRO A 638 -9.79 -21.06 20.38
C PRO A 638 -11.25 -20.91 20.83
N LYS A 639 -11.62 -21.41 22.00
CA LYS A 639 -12.97 -21.19 22.53
C LYS A 639 -13.27 -19.68 22.65
N GLY A 640 -14.40 -19.25 22.11
CA GLY A 640 -14.80 -17.84 22.09
C GLY A 640 -16.05 -17.62 21.23
N ASP A 641 -16.59 -16.41 21.29
CA ASP A 641 -17.79 -15.97 20.60
C ASP A 641 -17.49 -15.39 19.21
N TRP A 642 -16.56 -16.01 18.48
CA TRP A 642 -15.99 -15.41 17.26
C TRP A 642 -17.02 -15.11 16.17
N GLN A 643 -18.01 -15.99 16.01
CA GLN A 643 -19.08 -15.84 15.01
C GLN A 643 -20.20 -14.88 15.43
N ASP A 644 -20.15 -14.34 16.67
CA ASP A 644 -21.18 -13.42 17.16
C ASP A 644 -21.00 -12.00 16.64
N LEU A 645 -19.83 -11.66 16.10
CA LEU A 645 -19.56 -10.36 15.51
C LEU A 645 -19.52 -10.44 13.99
N THR A 646 -20.03 -9.41 13.33
CA THR A 646 -19.88 -9.22 11.88
C THR A 646 -18.55 -8.53 11.55
N LEU A 647 -18.15 -8.48 10.28
CA LEU A 647 -16.91 -7.81 9.86
C LEU A 647 -16.85 -6.32 10.27
N VAL A 648 -17.99 -5.62 10.26
CA VAL A 648 -18.05 -4.23 10.70
C VAL A 648 -17.96 -4.11 12.23
N ASP A 649 -18.54 -5.06 12.98
CA ASP A 649 -18.43 -5.10 14.44
C ASP A 649 -16.99 -5.41 14.89
N TYR A 650 -16.28 -6.31 14.20
CA TYR A 650 -14.85 -6.54 14.42
C TYR A 650 -14.03 -5.26 14.22
N ASN A 651 -14.40 -4.43 13.25
CA ASN A 651 -13.73 -3.18 12.98
C ASN A 651 -14.01 -2.13 14.06
N LEU A 652 -15.26 -2.03 14.54
CA LEU A 652 -15.61 -1.20 15.69
C LEU A 652 -14.89 -1.65 16.97
N LYS A 653 -14.81 -2.98 17.21
CA LYS A 653 -14.04 -3.57 18.31
C LYS A 653 -12.58 -3.17 18.25
N ALA A 654 -11.93 -3.30 17.09
CA ALA A 654 -10.56 -2.86 16.89
C ALA A 654 -10.38 -1.36 17.18
N VAL A 655 -11.28 -0.50 16.70
CA VAL A 655 -11.23 0.96 16.97
C VAL A 655 -11.31 1.26 18.46
N ARG A 656 -12.30 0.71 19.18
CA ARG A 656 -12.48 1.01 20.61
C ARG A 656 -11.35 0.47 21.47
N MET A 657 -10.70 -0.62 21.05
CA MET A 657 -9.53 -1.19 21.72
C MET A 657 -8.23 -0.43 21.42
N GLY A 658 -8.28 0.59 20.56
CA GLY A 658 -7.11 1.36 20.15
C GLY A 658 -6.29 0.70 19.05
N TRP A 659 -6.78 -0.37 18.42
CA TRP A 659 -6.03 -1.11 17.42
C TRP A 659 -6.00 -0.43 16.07
N LEU A 660 -7.11 0.18 15.65
CA LEU A 660 -7.22 0.93 14.40
C LEU A 660 -7.67 2.37 14.69
N PRO A 661 -7.30 3.34 13.82
CA PRO A 661 -7.86 4.68 13.89
C PRO A 661 -9.32 4.67 13.42
N ALA A 662 -10.06 5.69 13.85
CA ALA A 662 -11.37 6.02 13.31
C ALA A 662 -11.43 7.49 12.91
N ALA A 663 -12.14 7.77 11.83
CA ALA A 663 -12.45 9.11 11.38
C ALA A 663 -13.86 9.13 10.75
N PRO A 664 -14.75 10.04 11.18
CA PRO A 664 -14.61 10.85 12.37
C PRO A 664 -14.45 10.02 13.67
N GLN A 665 -13.88 10.59 14.73
CA GLN A 665 -13.47 9.87 15.95
C GLN A 665 -14.61 9.72 16.95
N LEU A 666 -15.18 10.86 17.33
CA LEU A 666 -16.23 10.98 18.34
C LEU A 666 -17.50 11.53 17.69
N GLN A 667 -18.67 11.16 18.19
CA GLN A 667 -19.92 11.76 17.71
C GLN A 667 -20.02 13.24 18.07
N ALA A 668 -19.55 13.62 19.26
CA ALA A 668 -19.43 15.02 19.67
C ALA A 668 -18.27 15.72 18.95
N ASN A 669 -18.38 17.04 18.77
CA ASN A 669 -17.30 17.85 18.22
C ASN A 669 -16.08 17.76 19.16
N PRO A 670 -14.91 17.27 18.68
CA PRO A 670 -13.75 17.06 19.53
C PRO A 670 -13.12 18.36 20.06
N LEU A 671 -13.48 19.53 19.52
CA LEU A 671 -13.10 20.83 20.10
C LEU A 671 -13.85 21.11 21.41
N ASP A 672 -15.14 20.79 21.46
CA ASP A 672 -15.94 20.94 22.68
C ASP A 672 -15.51 19.93 23.76
N VAL A 673 -15.19 18.70 23.33
CA VAL A 673 -14.64 17.67 24.22
C VAL A 673 -13.28 18.08 24.76
N GLY A 674 -12.39 18.62 23.92
CA GLY A 674 -11.07 19.08 24.34
C GLY A 674 -11.13 20.26 25.30
N LYS A 675 -12.06 21.20 25.09
CA LYS A 675 -12.35 22.28 26.04
C LYS A 675 -12.84 21.74 27.39
N ALA A 676 -13.87 20.88 27.39
CA ALA A 676 -14.42 20.29 28.61
C ALA A 676 -13.37 19.45 29.37
N ALA A 677 -12.53 18.70 28.66
CA ALA A 677 -11.43 17.95 29.25
C ALA A 677 -10.42 18.87 29.96
N ALA A 678 -10.03 19.98 29.31
CA ALA A 678 -9.11 20.97 29.88
C ALA A 678 -9.69 21.66 31.14
N GLU A 679 -11.00 21.89 31.18
CA GLU A 679 -11.70 22.53 32.31
C GLU A 679 -12.02 21.55 33.46
N SER A 680 -11.93 20.23 33.22
CA SER A 680 -12.33 19.20 34.18
C SER A 680 -11.38 18.99 35.38
N GLY A 681 -10.14 19.50 35.29
CA GLY A 681 -9.08 19.23 36.28
C GLY A 681 -8.47 17.82 36.22
N ARG A 682 -8.88 16.99 35.24
CA ARG A 682 -8.36 15.62 35.00
C ARG A 682 -7.48 15.58 33.75
N THR A 683 -6.75 14.49 33.54
CA THR A 683 -6.08 14.30 32.24
C THR A 683 -7.13 14.07 31.14
N ALA A 684 -6.83 14.49 29.90
CA ALA A 684 -7.75 14.30 28.77
C ALA A 684 -8.09 12.83 28.54
N GLY A 685 -7.13 11.93 28.75
CA GLY A 685 -7.33 10.48 28.68
C GLY A 685 -8.35 9.99 29.70
N GLU A 686 -8.19 10.33 30.98
CA GLU A 686 -9.12 9.93 32.04
C GLU A 686 -10.53 10.49 31.81
N PHE A 687 -10.64 11.75 31.40
CA PHE A 687 -11.93 12.38 31.11
C PHE A 687 -12.67 11.66 29.98
N VAL A 688 -12.00 11.40 28.86
CA VAL A 688 -12.60 10.73 27.71
C VAL A 688 -12.91 9.26 28.01
N ALA A 689 -12.01 8.54 28.70
CA ALA A 689 -12.23 7.16 29.10
C ALA A 689 -13.49 7.01 29.97
N ASP A 690 -13.65 7.85 30.99
CA ASP A 690 -14.82 7.84 31.87
C ASP A 690 -16.12 8.13 31.11
N LYS A 691 -16.12 9.13 30.22
CA LYS A 691 -17.30 9.51 29.45
C LYS A 691 -17.69 8.46 28.40
N LEU A 692 -16.70 7.78 27.80
CA LEU A 692 -16.95 6.63 26.92
C LEU A 692 -17.47 5.43 27.71
N LYS A 693 -16.94 5.19 28.92
CA LYS A 693 -17.39 4.12 29.82
C LYS A 693 -18.82 4.35 30.32
N SER A 694 -19.19 5.59 30.65
CA SER A 694 -20.54 5.96 31.08
C SER A 694 -21.56 6.04 29.93
N GLY A 695 -21.09 6.13 28.69
CA GLY A 695 -21.92 6.30 27.50
C GLY A 695 -22.36 7.74 27.22
N GLU A 696 -21.89 8.71 28.01
CA GLU A 696 -22.11 10.14 27.77
C GLU A 696 -21.40 10.64 26.50
N LEU A 697 -20.25 10.03 26.19
CA LEU A 697 -19.53 10.20 24.93
C LEU A 697 -19.63 8.90 24.13
N LYS A 698 -19.72 9.02 22.80
CA LYS A 698 -19.79 7.88 21.88
C LYS A 698 -18.73 8.00 20.80
N LEU A 699 -18.16 6.86 20.41
CA LEU A 699 -17.36 6.76 19.19
C LEU A 699 -18.29 6.96 17.99
N ALA A 700 -17.87 7.73 17.00
CA ALA A 700 -18.68 8.02 15.82
C ALA A 700 -19.06 6.73 15.05
N TRP A 701 -18.19 5.71 15.10
CA TRP A 701 -18.37 4.45 14.37
C TRP A 701 -19.34 3.48 15.06
N GLU A 702 -19.85 3.79 16.25
CA GLU A 702 -21.00 3.07 16.82
C GLU A 702 -22.29 3.36 16.02
N ASP A 703 -22.36 4.49 15.33
CA ASP A 703 -23.50 4.92 14.51
C ASP A 703 -23.02 5.72 13.27
N PRO A 704 -22.34 5.08 12.30
CA PRO A 704 -21.72 5.78 11.16
C PRO A 704 -22.74 6.44 10.23
N ASP A 705 -24.02 6.05 10.33
CA ASP A 705 -25.12 6.63 9.55
C ASP A 705 -25.80 7.81 10.25
N HIS A 706 -25.45 8.10 11.51
CA HIS A 706 -25.87 9.34 12.17
C HIS A 706 -25.31 10.57 11.42
N PRO A 707 -26.11 11.62 11.15
CA PRO A 707 -25.65 12.78 10.37
C PRO A 707 -24.45 13.52 10.97
N ASP A 708 -24.25 13.45 12.29
CA ASP A 708 -23.06 14.02 12.93
C ASP A 708 -21.78 13.23 12.62
N ASN A 709 -21.87 11.97 12.21
CA ASN A 709 -20.75 11.05 12.03
C ASN A 709 -20.26 10.95 10.58
N TRP A 710 -20.83 11.73 9.67
CA TRP A 710 -20.43 11.73 8.26
C TRP A 710 -19.21 12.60 8.00
N PRO A 711 -18.28 12.19 7.11
CA PRO A 711 -17.39 13.14 6.49
C PRO A 711 -18.22 14.13 5.65
N ARG A 712 -17.88 15.43 5.77
CA ARG A 712 -18.63 16.54 5.15
C ARG A 712 -17.86 17.10 3.95
N ASN A 713 -16.56 17.37 4.13
CA ASN A 713 -15.72 17.93 3.08
C ASN A 713 -14.61 16.94 2.73
N LEU A 714 -14.41 16.69 1.44
CA LEU A 714 -13.36 15.82 0.93
C LEU A 714 -12.51 16.55 -0.10
N PHE A 715 -11.20 16.57 0.15
CA PHE A 715 -10.20 16.95 -0.85
C PHE A 715 -9.62 15.72 -1.54
N VAL A 716 -9.53 15.75 -2.86
CA VAL A 716 -8.85 14.73 -3.65
C VAL A 716 -7.80 15.40 -4.53
N TRP A 717 -6.53 15.04 -4.37
CA TRP A 717 -5.47 15.55 -5.23
C TRP A 717 -4.42 14.48 -5.49
N ARG A 718 -3.80 14.53 -6.67
CA ARG A 718 -2.84 13.50 -7.13
C ARG A 718 -3.45 12.09 -7.19
N SER A 719 -4.78 12.03 -7.30
CA SER A 719 -5.58 10.82 -7.26
C SER A 719 -6.79 10.97 -8.17
N ASN A 720 -7.12 9.89 -8.87
CA ASN A 720 -8.42 9.71 -9.51
C ASN A 720 -9.21 8.64 -8.74
N LEU A 721 -9.62 8.97 -7.51
CA LEU A 721 -10.32 8.03 -6.61
C LEU A 721 -11.51 7.37 -7.31
N LEU A 722 -12.42 8.17 -7.87
CA LEU A 722 -13.67 7.70 -8.46
C LEU A 722 -13.50 7.04 -9.84
N GLY A 723 -12.34 7.21 -10.51
CA GLY A 723 -12.05 6.57 -11.79
C GLY A 723 -11.07 5.39 -11.72
N SER A 724 -10.46 5.16 -10.56
CA SER A 724 -9.31 4.26 -10.44
C SER A 724 -9.33 3.38 -9.21
N SER A 725 -9.35 3.94 -8.00
CA SER A 725 -9.08 3.17 -6.77
C SER A 725 -10.30 2.91 -5.89
N SER A 726 -11.47 3.45 -6.23
CA SER A 726 -12.76 3.27 -5.53
C SER A 726 -13.36 1.87 -5.71
N LYS A 727 -12.87 0.86 -4.97
CA LYS A 727 -13.56 -0.45 -4.89
C LYS A 727 -14.98 -0.23 -4.39
N GLY A 728 -15.98 -0.73 -5.11
CA GLY A 728 -17.37 -0.36 -4.88
C GLY A 728 -17.73 1.00 -5.45
N HIS A 729 -17.35 1.31 -6.69
CA HIS A 729 -17.58 2.60 -7.33
C HIS A 729 -19.02 3.10 -7.19
N GLU A 730 -19.99 2.22 -7.42
CA GLU A 730 -21.41 2.58 -7.36
C GLU A 730 -21.87 2.95 -5.95
N TYR A 731 -21.26 2.37 -4.91
CA TYR A 731 -21.52 2.71 -3.51
C TYR A 731 -20.97 4.09 -3.12
N PHE A 732 -19.82 4.48 -3.68
CA PHE A 732 -19.34 5.87 -3.57
C PHE A 732 -20.36 6.84 -4.20
N LEU A 733 -20.89 6.51 -5.38
CA LEU A 733 -21.86 7.36 -6.06
C LEU A 733 -23.16 7.52 -5.27
N ARG A 734 -23.69 6.41 -4.71
CA ARG A 734 -24.92 6.40 -3.91
C ARG A 734 -24.74 7.08 -2.56
N HIS A 735 -23.91 6.51 -1.70
CA HIS A 735 -23.88 6.87 -0.28
C HIS A 735 -23.02 8.10 0.00
N LEU A 736 -21.88 8.24 -0.68
CA LEU A 736 -20.98 9.37 -0.44
C LEU A 736 -21.40 10.61 -1.24
N LEU A 737 -21.74 10.45 -2.53
CA LEU A 737 -22.02 11.57 -3.42
C LEU A 737 -23.50 11.93 -3.55
N GLY A 738 -24.41 10.96 -3.47
CA GLY A 738 -25.86 11.18 -3.62
C GLY A 738 -26.27 11.44 -5.07
N THR A 739 -25.68 10.70 -6.02
CA THR A 739 -25.98 10.81 -7.45
C THR A 739 -26.46 9.46 -8.02
N HIS A 740 -26.72 9.43 -9.33
CA HIS A 740 -27.08 8.19 -10.03
C HIS A 740 -26.00 7.12 -9.82
N HIS A 741 -26.43 5.89 -9.55
CA HIS A 741 -25.56 4.75 -9.27
C HIS A 741 -26.06 3.48 -9.96
N GLY A 742 -25.18 2.49 -10.06
CA GLY A 742 -25.43 1.19 -10.68
C GLY A 742 -25.62 0.02 -9.72
N VAL A 743 -25.64 0.21 -8.39
CA VAL A 743 -25.85 -0.88 -7.40
C VAL A 743 -27.08 -1.71 -7.74
N LYS A 744 -26.93 -3.04 -7.80
CA LYS A 744 -28.02 -4.00 -8.12
C LYS A 744 -28.38 -4.94 -6.98
N GLY A 745 -27.44 -5.23 -6.10
CA GLY A 745 -27.67 -6.05 -4.90
C GLY A 745 -28.57 -5.33 -3.90
N GLU A 746 -29.38 -6.12 -3.21
CA GLU A 746 -30.19 -5.65 -2.09
C GLU A 746 -29.30 -5.38 -0.86
N GLU A 747 -29.69 -4.41 -0.04
CA GLU A 747 -29.12 -4.26 1.30
C GLU A 747 -29.50 -5.47 2.17
N LEU A 748 -28.78 -5.72 3.26
CA LEU A 748 -29.07 -6.82 4.19
C LEU A 748 -30.54 -6.88 4.63
N GLY A 749 -31.25 -5.75 4.74
CA GLY A 749 -32.68 -5.74 5.07
C GLY A 749 -33.62 -6.35 4.02
N GLY A 750 -33.16 -6.52 2.78
CA GLY A 750 -33.89 -7.17 1.69
C GLY A 750 -33.41 -8.59 1.36
N MET A 751 -32.24 -9.00 1.85
CA MET A 751 -31.67 -10.33 1.56
C MET A 751 -32.43 -11.47 2.24
N ARG A 752 -32.12 -12.72 1.84
CA ARG A 752 -32.63 -13.94 2.49
C ARG A 752 -32.29 -13.98 3.99
N ASP A 753 -33.21 -14.44 4.82
CA ASP A 753 -33.12 -14.45 6.30
C ASP A 753 -31.81 -15.01 6.87
N GLU A 754 -31.25 -16.06 6.26
CA GLU A 754 -29.97 -16.65 6.68
C GLU A 754 -28.80 -15.68 6.49
N MET A 755 -28.74 -14.94 5.37
CA MET A 755 -27.68 -13.95 5.11
C MET A 755 -27.86 -12.72 6.01
N VAL A 756 -29.10 -12.33 6.30
CA VAL A 756 -29.40 -11.26 7.26
C VAL A 756 -28.93 -11.65 8.65
N THR A 757 -29.24 -12.87 9.10
CA THR A 757 -28.90 -13.34 10.44
C THR A 757 -27.38 -13.43 10.63
N ALA A 758 -26.63 -13.81 9.60
CA ALA A 758 -25.19 -13.94 9.66
C ALA A 758 -24.43 -12.60 9.59
N ASN A 759 -24.98 -11.59 8.89
CA ASN A 759 -24.24 -10.36 8.56
C ASN A 759 -24.87 -9.07 9.10
N ARG A 760 -26.05 -9.11 9.75
CA ARG A 760 -26.62 -7.93 10.41
C ARG A 760 -25.77 -7.57 11.64
N PRO A 761 -25.25 -6.34 11.74
CA PRO A 761 -24.36 -5.97 12.84
C PRO A 761 -25.08 -6.04 14.17
N ARG A 762 -24.32 -6.35 15.22
CA ARG A 762 -24.82 -6.39 16.60
C ARG A 762 -24.40 -5.17 17.41
N GLU A 763 -23.26 -4.56 17.09
CA GLU A 763 -22.68 -3.45 17.85
C GLU A 763 -22.73 -2.13 17.07
N VAL A 764 -22.66 -2.18 15.74
CA VAL A 764 -22.89 -1.01 14.87
C VAL A 764 -24.40 -0.79 14.66
N ARG A 765 -24.86 0.44 14.86
CA ARG A 765 -26.29 0.76 14.72
C ARG A 765 -26.79 0.61 13.28
N TRP A 766 -27.86 -0.16 13.11
CA TRP A 766 -28.59 -0.26 11.84
C TRP A 766 -29.70 0.80 11.74
N HIS A 767 -29.73 1.52 10.62
CA HIS A 767 -30.89 2.33 10.21
C HIS A 767 -31.58 1.68 9.02
N GLU A 768 -32.92 1.63 9.05
CA GLU A 768 -33.73 1.01 7.97
C GLU A 768 -33.54 1.70 6.61
N LYS A 769 -33.20 2.99 6.61
CA LYS A 769 -32.85 3.73 5.39
C LYS A 769 -31.41 4.19 5.50
N ALA A 770 -30.57 3.72 4.58
CA ALA A 770 -29.21 4.21 4.44
C ALA A 770 -29.22 5.70 4.03
N PRO A 771 -28.34 6.54 4.60
CA PRO A 771 -28.14 7.89 4.12
C PRO A 771 -27.49 7.91 2.72
N GLU A 772 -27.86 8.93 1.93
CA GLU A 772 -27.29 9.17 0.61
C GLU A 772 -26.71 10.58 0.51
N GLY A 773 -25.62 10.71 -0.23
CA GLY A 773 -24.89 11.98 -0.38
C GLY A 773 -24.37 12.51 0.95
N LYS A 774 -23.53 11.76 1.66
CA LYS A 774 -22.88 12.18 2.91
C LYS A 774 -22.00 13.44 2.75
N LEU A 775 -21.33 13.62 1.61
CA LEU A 775 -20.45 14.78 1.37
C LEU A 775 -21.21 16.05 0.99
N ASP A 776 -20.95 17.12 1.73
CA ASP A 776 -21.34 18.49 1.41
C ASP A 776 -20.45 19.07 0.31
N LEU A 777 -19.13 18.89 0.38
CA LEU A 777 -18.19 19.47 -0.60
C LEU A 777 -17.15 18.45 -1.05
N LEU A 778 -17.03 18.25 -2.37
CA LEU A 778 -15.96 17.51 -3.00
C LEU A 778 -15.10 18.45 -3.86
N VAL A 779 -13.84 18.63 -3.45
CA VAL A 779 -12.85 19.46 -4.16
C VAL A 779 -11.79 18.56 -4.78
N THR A 780 -11.49 18.77 -6.06
CA THR A 780 -10.43 18.00 -6.74
C THR A 780 -9.40 18.89 -7.41
N LEU A 781 -8.11 18.59 -7.19
CA LEU A 781 -7.00 19.24 -7.85
C LEU A 781 -6.43 18.28 -8.91
N ASP A 782 -6.49 18.67 -10.17
CA ASP A 782 -5.99 17.86 -11.28
C ASP A 782 -5.58 18.75 -12.46
N PHE A 783 -4.63 18.26 -13.28
CA PHE A 783 -4.22 18.93 -14.51
C PHE A 783 -5.05 18.44 -15.70
N ARG A 784 -5.74 17.29 -15.58
CA ARG A 784 -6.65 16.74 -16.59
C ARG A 784 -8.05 16.58 -16.03
N MET A 785 -9.07 16.61 -16.88
CA MET A 785 -10.46 16.37 -16.49
C MET A 785 -10.70 14.86 -16.26
N SER A 786 -10.26 14.36 -15.09
CA SER A 786 -10.44 12.95 -14.73
C SER A 786 -11.89 12.60 -14.35
N THR A 787 -12.19 11.30 -14.26
CA THR A 787 -13.50 10.84 -13.74
C THR A 787 -13.82 11.46 -12.37
N THR A 788 -12.84 11.60 -11.47
CA THR A 788 -13.08 12.25 -10.17
C THR A 788 -13.49 13.72 -10.35
N CYS A 789 -12.75 14.49 -11.18
CA CYS A 789 -13.12 15.86 -11.50
C CYS A 789 -14.55 15.99 -12.04
N LEU A 790 -14.99 15.07 -12.90
CA LEU A 790 -16.34 15.09 -13.47
C LEU A 790 -17.45 15.01 -12.39
N TYR A 791 -17.17 14.32 -11.28
CA TYR A 791 -18.07 14.14 -10.15
C TYR A 791 -17.87 15.16 -9.01
N SER A 792 -16.84 16.00 -9.05
CA SER A 792 -16.57 17.00 -8.01
C SER A 792 -17.49 18.21 -8.07
N ASP A 793 -17.59 18.96 -6.97
CA ASP A 793 -18.30 20.24 -6.96
C ASP A 793 -17.40 21.36 -7.47
N ILE A 794 -16.12 21.33 -7.07
CA ILE A 794 -15.07 22.27 -7.47
C ILE A 794 -13.87 21.49 -8.01
N VAL A 795 -13.35 21.92 -9.16
CA VAL A 795 -12.11 21.43 -9.77
C VAL A 795 -11.11 22.58 -9.84
N LEU A 796 -9.93 22.37 -9.28
CA LEU A 796 -8.86 23.36 -9.24
C LEU A 796 -7.74 22.95 -10.21
N PRO A 797 -7.32 23.83 -11.15
CA PRO A 797 -6.29 23.50 -12.12
C PRO A 797 -4.93 23.44 -11.43
N THR A 798 -4.36 22.23 -11.31
CA THR A 798 -3.00 22.07 -10.77
C THR A 798 -1.94 22.14 -11.87
N ALA A 799 -0.74 22.58 -11.51
CA ALA A 799 0.42 22.57 -12.39
C ALA A 799 0.81 21.12 -12.75
N SER A 800 1.15 20.90 -14.02
CA SER A 800 1.74 19.63 -14.47
C SER A 800 3.12 19.43 -13.86
N TRP A 801 3.68 18.22 -14.00
CA TRP A 801 5.01 17.92 -13.45
C TRP A 801 6.15 18.68 -14.13
N TYR A 802 5.90 19.34 -15.26
CA TYR A 802 6.87 20.19 -15.97
C TYR A 802 6.70 21.68 -15.66
N GLU A 803 5.87 22.01 -14.65
CA GLU A 803 5.47 23.37 -14.31
C GLU A 803 5.61 23.67 -12.79
N LYS A 804 6.22 22.77 -12.00
CA LYS A 804 6.39 22.93 -10.53
C LYS A 804 7.68 22.32 -10.01
N HIS A 805 8.10 22.70 -8.78
CA HIS A 805 9.25 22.12 -8.11
C HIS A 805 8.84 21.12 -7.03
N ASP A 806 9.51 19.97 -7.00
CA ASP A 806 9.23 18.91 -6.02
C ASP A 806 10.37 17.86 -6.00
N LEU A 807 10.25 16.83 -5.16
CA LEU A 807 11.19 15.71 -5.02
C LEU A 807 10.53 14.38 -5.37
N ASN A 808 11.32 13.43 -5.89
CA ASN A 808 10.89 12.08 -6.22
C ASN A 808 11.96 11.04 -5.82
N THR A 809 11.52 9.93 -5.23
CA THR A 809 12.33 8.73 -4.93
C THR A 809 11.51 7.47 -5.15
N SER A 810 12.16 6.32 -5.29
CA SER A 810 11.48 5.02 -5.32
C SER A 810 12.32 3.92 -4.69
N ASP A 811 11.65 2.82 -4.37
CA ASP A 811 12.16 1.48 -4.08
C ASP A 811 13.23 1.02 -5.08
N MET A 812 12.98 1.24 -6.37
CA MET A 812 13.73 0.58 -7.46
C MET A 812 15.20 1.00 -7.53
N HIS A 813 15.54 2.22 -7.09
CA HIS A 813 16.91 2.74 -7.15
C HIS A 813 17.17 3.77 -6.04
N PRO A 814 18.43 4.01 -5.65
CA PRO A 814 18.78 4.80 -4.48
C PRO A 814 18.90 6.31 -4.76
N PHE A 815 18.32 6.80 -5.86
CA PHE A 815 18.49 8.19 -6.28
C PHE A 815 17.31 9.06 -5.87
N ILE A 816 17.63 10.24 -5.34
CA ILE A 816 16.70 11.37 -5.22
C ILE A 816 16.95 12.36 -6.36
N HIS A 817 15.86 12.82 -7.00
CA HIS A 817 15.90 13.79 -8.08
C HIS A 817 14.59 14.61 -8.14
N PRO A 818 14.60 15.79 -8.79
CA PRO A 818 13.51 16.74 -8.64
C PRO A 818 12.48 16.67 -9.78
N LEU A 819 11.28 17.17 -9.49
CA LEU A 819 10.43 17.82 -10.48
C LEU A 819 10.90 19.28 -10.60
N THR A 820 10.91 19.86 -11.80
CA THR A 820 11.14 21.30 -11.98
C THR A 820 10.25 21.92 -13.05
N ALA A 821 9.97 23.22 -12.88
CA ALA A 821 9.23 24.02 -13.83
C ALA A 821 10.08 24.36 -15.08
N ALA A 822 9.77 23.72 -16.21
CA ALA A 822 10.35 24.04 -17.52
C ALA A 822 9.83 25.39 -18.05
N VAL A 823 8.56 25.67 -17.78
CA VAL A 823 7.83 26.92 -18.00
C VAL A 823 6.96 27.20 -16.78
N ASN A 824 6.48 28.44 -16.62
CA ASN A 824 5.47 28.74 -15.61
C ASN A 824 4.20 27.91 -15.86
N PRO A 825 3.43 27.54 -14.81
CA PRO A 825 2.14 26.89 -14.98
C PRO A 825 1.27 27.63 -16.00
N VAL A 826 0.81 26.93 -17.03
CA VAL A 826 0.02 27.58 -18.09
C VAL A 826 -1.43 27.82 -17.68
N PHE A 827 -2.05 28.80 -18.32
CA PHE A 827 -3.39 29.32 -17.98
C PHE A 827 -3.43 29.86 -16.55
N GLU A 828 -4.37 29.42 -15.72
CA GLU A 828 -4.49 29.82 -14.32
C GLU A 828 -4.10 28.67 -13.37
N SER A 829 -3.35 27.68 -13.87
CA SER A 829 -2.89 26.55 -13.05
C SER A 829 -1.95 27.04 -11.94
N ARG A 830 -1.99 26.39 -10.77
CA ARG A 830 -1.07 26.66 -9.66
C ARG A 830 -0.47 25.35 -9.15
N SER A 831 0.72 25.38 -8.56
CA SER A 831 1.27 24.19 -7.90
C SER A 831 0.36 23.74 -6.75
N ASP A 832 0.33 22.44 -6.42
CA ASP A 832 -0.46 21.95 -5.28
C ASP A 832 -0.08 22.71 -3.98
N TRP A 833 1.21 23.05 -3.82
CA TRP A 833 1.72 23.88 -2.72
C TRP A 833 1.07 25.26 -2.67
N ASP A 834 1.06 25.99 -3.80
CA ASP A 834 0.47 27.34 -3.86
C ASP A 834 -1.06 27.32 -3.73
N ILE A 835 -1.72 26.26 -4.18
CA ILE A 835 -3.17 26.08 -3.99
C ILE A 835 -3.50 25.99 -2.50
N TYR A 836 -2.85 25.07 -1.78
CA TYR A 836 -3.09 24.89 -0.35
C TYR A 836 -2.58 26.04 0.51
N LYS A 837 -1.47 26.70 0.12
CA LYS A 837 -1.02 27.95 0.75
C LYS A 837 -2.08 29.05 0.63
N GLY A 838 -2.70 29.18 -0.55
CA GLY A 838 -3.81 30.12 -0.77
C GLY A 838 -5.04 29.79 0.09
N LEU A 839 -5.41 28.51 0.17
CA LEU A 839 -6.49 28.03 1.05
C LEU A 839 -6.19 28.27 2.53
N ALA A 840 -4.95 28.05 2.98
CA ALA A 840 -4.51 28.35 4.34
C ALA A 840 -4.65 29.86 4.65
N GLY A 841 -4.25 30.73 3.71
CA GLY A 841 -4.40 32.18 3.82
C GLY A 841 -5.86 32.61 3.97
N LYS A 842 -6.72 32.17 3.06
CA LYS A 842 -8.14 32.53 3.11
C LYS A 842 -8.88 31.89 4.29
N PHE A 843 -8.51 30.68 4.70
CA PHE A 843 -9.05 30.07 5.91
C PHE A 843 -8.68 30.87 7.17
N SER A 844 -7.42 31.28 7.31
CA SER A 844 -6.96 32.13 8.42
C SER A 844 -7.76 33.43 8.53
N GLU A 845 -8.12 34.05 7.40
CA GLU A 845 -8.96 35.26 7.34
C GLU A 845 -10.38 35.01 7.83
N LEU A 846 -10.99 33.87 7.47
CA LEU A 846 -12.39 33.54 7.79
C LEU A 846 -12.58 32.84 9.14
N ALA A 847 -11.52 32.29 9.74
CA ALA A 847 -11.62 31.58 11.02
C ALA A 847 -12.29 32.43 12.14
N PRO A 848 -11.96 33.73 12.33
CA PRO A 848 -12.65 34.56 13.30
C PRO A 848 -14.14 34.76 13.03
N GLU A 849 -14.57 34.85 11.76
CA GLU A 849 -15.99 34.95 11.38
C GLU A 849 -16.77 33.71 11.83
N ALA A 850 -16.16 32.52 11.72
CA ALA A 850 -16.75 31.26 12.20
C ALA A 850 -16.68 31.10 13.73
N GLY A 851 -16.07 32.04 14.46
CA GLY A 851 -15.82 31.94 15.89
C GLY A 851 -14.81 30.85 16.23
N LEU A 852 -13.79 30.65 15.39
CA LEU A 852 -12.66 29.76 15.62
C LEU A 852 -11.43 30.60 16.01
N GLY A 853 -10.90 30.34 17.21
CA GLY A 853 -9.71 31.02 17.73
C GLY A 853 -8.58 30.04 18.03
N MET A 854 -8.07 30.12 19.26
CA MET A 854 -7.18 29.11 19.83
C MET A 854 -8.02 28.03 20.51
N GLU A 855 -8.14 26.87 19.88
CA GLU A 855 -9.02 25.79 20.33
C GLU A 855 -8.24 24.61 20.92
N LYS A 856 -8.89 23.86 21.80
CA LYS A 856 -8.37 22.63 22.40
C LYS A 856 -9.06 21.44 21.75
N ASP A 857 -8.32 20.64 21.00
CA ASP A 857 -8.85 19.51 20.23
C ASP A 857 -8.51 18.18 20.89
N ALA A 858 -9.51 17.36 21.22
CA ALA A 858 -9.33 16.00 21.70
C ALA A 858 -9.11 15.03 20.53
N VAL A 859 -7.89 14.53 20.39
CA VAL A 859 -7.49 13.61 19.31
C VAL A 859 -7.31 12.21 19.88
N LEU A 860 -8.09 11.24 19.38
CA LEU A 860 -7.85 9.82 19.67
C LEU A 860 -6.66 9.30 18.85
N VAL A 861 -5.78 8.54 19.48
CA VAL A 861 -4.55 8.02 18.87
C VAL A 861 -4.53 6.50 19.03
N PRO A 862 -4.51 5.71 17.94
CA PRO A 862 -4.38 4.26 18.07
C PRO A 862 -3.02 3.88 18.68
N LEU A 863 -2.90 2.64 19.11
CA LEU A 863 -1.70 2.03 19.64
C LEU A 863 -0.70 1.85 18.50
N LEU A 864 0.32 2.72 18.50
CA LEU A 864 1.25 2.83 17.39
C LEU A 864 2.34 1.77 17.46
N HIS A 865 2.63 1.12 16.32
CA HIS A 865 3.89 0.43 16.10
C HIS A 865 5.07 1.41 16.20
N ASP A 866 6.26 0.89 16.51
CA ASP A 866 7.48 1.69 16.70
C ASP A 866 7.32 2.75 17.82
N SER A 867 6.49 2.44 18.81
CA SER A 867 6.29 3.22 20.02
C SER A 867 6.15 2.29 21.22
N PRO A 868 6.33 2.77 22.45
CA PRO A 868 6.03 1.98 23.65
C PRO A 868 4.60 1.42 23.70
N GLY A 869 3.65 2.05 22.99
CA GLY A 869 2.26 1.60 22.89
C GLY A 869 2.07 0.29 22.11
N GLU A 870 3.11 -0.24 21.46
CA GLU A 870 3.04 -1.56 20.82
C GLU A 870 3.05 -2.72 21.84
N LEU A 871 3.48 -2.45 23.08
CA LEU A 871 3.46 -3.41 24.19
C LEU A 871 2.17 -3.29 25.02
N ALA A 872 1.02 -3.28 24.36
CA ALA A 872 -0.23 -2.90 25.00
C ALA A 872 -0.91 -4.06 25.75
N GLN A 873 -1.29 -5.09 25.00
CA GLN A 873 -2.09 -6.20 25.51
C GLN A 873 -1.48 -7.53 25.09
N SER A 874 -0.82 -8.24 26.01
CA SER A 874 -0.36 -9.61 25.76
C SER A 874 -1.52 -10.62 25.64
N GLU A 875 -2.68 -10.26 26.19
CA GLU A 875 -3.97 -10.95 26.07
C GLU A 875 -5.04 -9.97 25.60
N VAL A 876 -5.86 -10.36 24.63
CA VAL A 876 -6.92 -9.51 24.05
C VAL A 876 -8.08 -9.37 25.04
N ARG A 877 -8.36 -8.16 25.53
CA ARG A 877 -9.51 -7.86 26.41
C ARG A 877 -10.26 -6.61 25.97
N ASP A 878 -11.58 -6.67 25.98
CA ASP A 878 -12.49 -5.61 25.55
C ASP A 878 -13.13 -4.89 26.74
N TRP A 879 -12.75 -3.63 26.93
CA TRP A 879 -13.26 -2.80 28.02
C TRP A 879 -14.77 -2.53 27.92
N LYS A 880 -15.36 -2.50 26.72
CA LYS A 880 -16.79 -2.23 26.53
C LYS A 880 -17.65 -3.41 27.02
N ARG A 881 -17.06 -4.60 27.08
CA ARG A 881 -17.67 -5.83 27.61
C ARG A 881 -17.36 -6.08 29.08
N GLY A 882 -16.63 -5.18 29.74
CA GLY A 882 -16.24 -5.31 31.15
C GLY A 882 -15.09 -6.30 31.39
N GLU A 883 -14.37 -6.72 30.35
CA GLU A 883 -13.25 -7.67 30.46
C GLU A 883 -11.98 -7.01 31.02
N CYS A 884 -11.88 -5.68 30.92
CA CYS A 884 -10.84 -4.84 31.50
C CYS A 884 -11.30 -3.39 31.70
N GLU A 885 -10.49 -2.57 32.35
CA GLU A 885 -10.70 -1.13 32.43
C GLU A 885 -10.28 -0.43 31.11
N PRO A 886 -10.96 0.66 30.69
CA PRO A 886 -10.54 1.48 29.55
C PRO A 886 -9.35 2.36 29.95
N VAL A 887 -8.15 1.91 29.63
CA VAL A 887 -6.88 2.60 29.93
C VAL A 887 -6.34 3.21 28.63
N PRO A 888 -6.40 4.56 28.48
CA PRO A 888 -5.90 5.25 27.29
C PRO A 888 -4.46 4.87 26.96
N GLY A 889 -4.21 4.48 25.71
CA GLY A 889 -2.88 4.08 25.25
C GLY A 889 -2.47 2.66 25.65
N LYS A 890 -3.40 1.84 26.17
CA LYS A 890 -3.16 0.43 26.46
C LYS A 890 -4.34 -0.49 26.06
N THR A 891 -5.54 -0.25 26.58
CA THR A 891 -6.73 -1.06 26.25
C THR A 891 -7.75 -0.29 25.41
N MET A 892 -7.50 0.98 25.14
CA MET A 892 -8.27 1.87 24.26
C MET A 892 -7.30 2.87 23.58
N PRO A 893 -7.74 3.66 22.58
CA PRO A 893 -6.89 4.70 21.99
C PRO A 893 -6.33 5.65 23.07
N GLY A 894 -5.09 6.10 22.88
CA GLY A 894 -4.58 7.26 23.62
C GLY A 894 -5.39 8.51 23.30
N VAL A 895 -5.33 9.51 24.18
CA VAL A 895 -6.02 10.80 23.97
C VAL A 895 -5.00 11.92 24.09
N ALA A 896 -4.78 12.62 22.99
CA ALA A 896 -3.93 13.80 22.95
C ALA A 896 -4.80 15.07 22.93
N LEU A 897 -4.40 16.08 23.71
CA LEU A 897 -5.01 17.41 23.64
C LEU A 897 -4.13 18.32 22.78
N VAL A 898 -4.61 18.67 21.60
CA VAL A 898 -3.87 19.46 20.60
C VAL A 898 -4.39 20.90 20.59
N GLU A 899 -3.50 21.87 20.78
CA GLU A 899 -3.83 23.29 20.64
C GLU A 899 -3.81 23.73 19.17
N ARG A 900 -4.92 24.25 18.67
CA ARG A 900 -5.06 24.69 17.28
C ARG A 900 -5.31 26.18 17.22
N ASP A 901 -4.43 26.89 16.54
CA ASP A 901 -4.52 28.32 16.28
C ASP A 901 -5.06 28.54 14.87
N TYR A 902 -6.39 28.57 14.74
CA TYR A 902 -7.04 28.66 13.44
C TYR A 902 -6.72 29.97 12.70
N PRO A 903 -6.72 31.16 13.34
CA PRO A 903 -6.26 32.39 12.70
C PRO A 903 -4.79 32.31 12.25
N GLY A 904 -3.93 31.61 13.01
CA GLY A 904 -2.50 31.44 12.70
C GLY A 904 -2.15 30.40 11.63
N ILE A 905 -3.11 29.70 11.02
CA ILE A 905 -2.84 28.58 10.10
C ILE A 905 -1.93 28.94 8.93
N TYR A 906 -2.13 30.08 8.26
CA TYR A 906 -1.28 30.51 7.16
C TYR A 906 0.19 30.68 7.59
N GLN A 907 0.42 31.39 8.70
CA GLN A 907 1.76 31.61 9.23
C GLN A 907 2.45 30.27 9.53
N ARG A 908 1.76 29.37 10.24
CA ARG A 908 2.26 28.02 10.54
C ARG A 908 2.47 27.16 9.30
N PHE A 909 1.62 27.29 8.28
CA PHE A 909 1.80 26.59 7.01
C PHE A 909 3.10 27.01 6.33
N THR A 910 3.41 28.32 6.36
CA THR A 910 4.55 28.94 5.68
C THR A 910 5.84 29.05 6.51
N SER A 911 5.90 28.47 7.71
CA SER A 911 7.13 28.43 8.51
C SER A 911 7.32 27.12 9.27
N ILE A 912 8.58 26.80 9.61
CA ILE A 912 8.94 25.60 10.36
C ILE A 912 8.71 25.83 11.85
N GLY A 913 7.80 25.05 12.42
CA GLY A 913 7.36 25.19 13.80
C GLY A 913 8.40 24.83 14.86
N PRO A 914 8.17 25.26 16.11
CA PRO A 914 9.14 25.17 17.20
C PRO A 914 9.36 23.76 17.75
N LEU A 915 8.51 22.78 17.42
CA LEU A 915 8.65 21.41 17.96
C LEU A 915 9.90 20.70 17.44
N MET A 916 10.45 21.11 16.30
CA MET A 916 11.72 20.53 15.80
C MET A 916 12.90 20.82 16.72
N GLU A 917 12.89 21.96 17.42
CA GLU A 917 13.92 22.31 18.42
C GLU A 917 13.51 21.82 19.81
N LYS A 918 12.24 21.98 20.20
CA LYS A 918 11.76 21.61 21.54
C LYS A 918 11.73 20.09 21.76
N ALA A 919 11.26 19.33 20.79
CA ALA A 919 11.03 17.88 20.89
C ALA A 919 11.96 17.05 19.99
N GLY A 920 12.70 17.69 19.07
CA GLY A 920 13.54 17.00 18.10
C GLY A 920 12.74 16.32 16.98
N ASN A 921 13.43 15.47 16.22
CA ASN A 921 12.86 14.65 15.16
C ASN A 921 12.86 13.18 15.55
N ALA A 922 11.94 12.39 15.01
CA ALA A 922 11.80 10.97 15.33
C ALA A 922 11.23 10.16 14.16
N CYS A 923 11.66 8.91 14.05
CA CYS A 923 11.11 7.93 13.10
C CYS A 923 11.50 6.51 13.56
N LYS A 924 10.66 5.51 13.26
CA LYS A 924 10.89 4.07 13.57
C LYS A 924 11.43 3.79 14.99
N GLY A 925 10.85 4.45 15.99
CA GLY A 925 11.14 4.22 17.41
C GLY A 925 12.43 4.87 17.92
N ILE A 926 13.13 5.67 17.11
CA ILE A 926 14.30 6.45 17.53
C ILE A 926 14.05 7.95 17.37
N ALA A 927 14.70 8.76 18.22
CA ALA A 927 14.56 10.21 18.22
C ALA A 927 15.92 10.91 18.43
N TRP A 928 16.12 12.05 17.77
CA TRP A 928 17.36 12.82 17.82
C TRP A 928 17.11 14.33 17.81
N LYS A 929 18.12 15.08 18.25
CA LYS A 929 18.14 16.54 18.19
C LYS A 929 18.46 17.03 16.79
N THR A 930 17.83 18.12 16.37
CA THR A 930 17.97 18.68 15.02
C THR A 930 18.16 20.20 15.00
N ASP A 931 18.61 20.78 16.12
CA ASP A 931 18.81 22.21 16.30
C ASP A 931 19.73 22.82 15.24
N GLU A 932 20.85 22.15 14.92
CA GLU A 932 21.80 22.59 13.88
C GLU A 932 21.17 22.64 12.48
N GLU A 933 20.32 21.67 12.15
CA GLU A 933 19.63 21.66 10.86
C GLU A 933 18.58 22.77 10.78
N ILE A 934 17.89 23.08 11.88
CA ILE A 934 16.94 24.19 11.94
C ILE A 934 17.67 25.52 11.82
N GLU A 935 18.81 25.70 12.47
CA GLU A 935 19.65 26.89 12.33
C GLU A 935 20.15 27.05 10.89
N PHE A 936 20.57 25.96 10.25
CA PHE A 936 20.94 25.97 8.84
C PHE A 936 19.76 26.38 7.95
N LEU A 937 18.55 25.90 8.23
CA LEU A 937 17.33 26.28 7.49
C LEU A 937 16.96 27.76 7.68
N ARG A 938 17.25 28.39 8.84
CA ARG A 938 17.10 29.85 9.00
C ARG A 938 17.98 30.61 8.01
N HIS A 939 19.22 30.17 7.86
CA HIS A 939 20.17 30.77 6.92
C HIS A 939 19.77 30.52 5.47
N LEU A 940 19.35 29.28 5.14
CA LEU A 940 19.02 28.89 3.77
C LEU A 940 17.70 29.48 3.27
N ASN A 941 16.65 29.42 4.10
CA ASN A 941 15.30 29.80 3.71
C ASN A 941 14.94 31.23 4.11
N GLY A 942 15.74 31.87 4.99
CA GLY A 942 15.36 33.08 5.68
C GLY A 942 14.35 32.81 6.81
N THR A 943 13.97 33.85 7.55
CA THR A 943 13.03 33.75 8.68
C THR A 943 11.77 34.56 8.49
N ASP A 944 10.66 34.10 9.08
CA ASP A 944 9.44 34.90 9.26
C ASP A 944 9.62 36.00 10.32
N ALA A 945 8.54 36.71 10.64
CA ALA A 945 8.54 37.80 11.62
C ALA A 945 8.84 37.31 13.05
N GLU A 946 8.57 36.04 13.36
CA GLU A 946 8.82 35.39 14.64
C GLU A 946 10.18 34.66 14.69
N GLY A 947 11.03 34.82 13.65
CA GLY A 947 12.36 34.20 13.60
C GLY A 947 12.36 32.70 13.27
N ARG A 948 11.23 32.14 12.80
CA ARG A 948 11.14 30.74 12.35
C ARG A 948 11.63 30.61 10.91
N PRO A 949 12.29 29.51 10.52
CA PRO A 949 12.66 29.29 9.12
C PRO A 949 11.43 29.32 8.21
N LYS A 950 11.52 30.01 7.07
CA LYS A 950 10.44 30.08 6.07
C LYS A 950 10.31 28.78 5.27
N ILE A 951 9.08 28.48 4.85
CA ILE A 951 8.71 27.49 3.82
C ILE A 951 7.61 28.08 2.93
N GLU A 952 7.80 29.30 2.42
CA GLU A 952 6.82 29.97 1.55
C GLU A 952 6.74 29.35 0.15
N SER A 953 7.87 28.84 -0.38
CA SER A 953 7.96 28.18 -1.69
C SER A 953 8.08 26.65 -1.58
N ASP A 954 7.73 25.98 -2.68
CA ASP A 954 7.90 24.53 -2.84
C ASP A 954 9.39 24.10 -2.73
N ILE A 955 10.33 24.92 -3.21
CA ILE A 955 11.77 24.69 -3.03
C ILE A 955 12.18 24.78 -1.55
N GLN A 956 11.69 25.77 -0.78
CA GLN A 956 12.02 25.87 0.65
C GLN A 956 11.47 24.66 1.44
N ALA A 957 10.28 24.18 1.07
CA ALA A 957 9.73 22.93 1.62
C ALA A 957 10.57 21.70 1.23
N ALA A 958 11.06 21.63 -0.02
CA ALA A 958 11.99 20.58 -0.44
C ALA A 958 13.31 20.61 0.35
N GLU A 959 13.88 21.79 0.60
CA GLU A 959 15.11 21.94 1.38
C GLU A 959 14.91 21.58 2.87
N MET A 960 13.71 21.80 3.42
CA MET A 960 13.36 21.27 4.76
C MET A 960 13.46 19.75 4.78
N ILE A 961 12.89 19.05 3.78
CA ILE A 961 12.96 17.59 3.68
C ILE A 961 14.42 17.13 3.59
N LEU A 962 15.18 17.71 2.66
CA LEU A 962 16.57 17.32 2.40
C LEU A 962 17.51 17.59 3.58
N THR A 963 17.26 18.64 4.36
CA THR A 963 18.12 19.01 5.49
C THR A 963 17.85 18.15 6.71
N LEU A 964 16.59 17.82 6.99
CA LEU A 964 16.17 17.13 8.22
C LEU A 964 16.25 15.60 8.15
N ALA A 965 16.40 15.01 6.96
CA ALA A 965 16.41 13.56 6.78
C ALA A 965 17.85 12.97 6.86
N PRO A 966 18.04 11.83 7.55
CA PRO A 966 19.31 11.11 7.56
C PRO A 966 19.73 10.59 6.18
N GLU A 967 18.80 10.31 5.28
CA GLU A 967 19.09 9.81 3.93
C GLU A 967 19.74 10.87 3.02
N THR A 968 19.68 12.14 3.41
CA THR A 968 20.13 13.29 2.59
C THR A 968 21.07 14.23 3.34
N ASN A 969 21.30 14.00 4.63
CA ASN A 969 22.23 14.76 5.46
C ASN A 969 23.02 13.82 6.38
N GLY A 970 24.33 13.69 6.11
CA GLY A 970 25.21 12.75 6.81
C GLY A 970 25.36 13.05 8.31
N HIS A 971 25.24 14.31 8.75
CA HIS A 971 25.24 14.63 10.19
C HIS A 971 24.01 14.01 10.87
N VAL A 972 22.84 14.08 10.22
CA VAL A 972 21.61 13.49 10.73
C VAL A 972 21.70 11.97 10.68
N ALA A 973 22.27 11.38 9.63
CA ALA A 973 22.51 9.94 9.53
C ALA A 973 23.32 9.41 10.72
N VAL A 974 24.44 10.06 11.04
CA VAL A 974 25.29 9.67 12.18
C VAL A 974 24.54 9.81 13.51
N LYS A 975 23.77 10.89 13.70
CA LYS A 975 22.93 11.07 14.91
C LYS A 975 21.87 9.97 15.04
N ALA A 976 21.19 9.63 13.96
CA ALA A 976 20.16 8.60 13.94
C ALA A 976 20.75 7.20 14.24
N TRP A 977 21.84 6.82 13.59
CA TRP A 977 22.54 5.56 13.87
C TRP A 977 23.09 5.49 15.30
N SER A 978 23.59 6.61 15.83
CA SER A 978 24.05 6.68 17.22
C SER A 978 22.91 6.39 18.21
N LYS A 979 21.69 6.85 17.90
CA LYS A 979 20.51 6.56 18.73
C LYS A 979 20.10 5.11 18.68
N LEU A 980 20.09 4.50 17.49
CA LEU A 980 19.84 3.07 17.38
C LEU A 980 20.91 2.24 18.11
N SER A 981 22.18 2.67 18.06
CA SER A 981 23.31 2.02 18.75
C SER A 981 23.10 1.94 20.26
N GLN A 982 22.42 2.91 20.87
CA GLN A 982 22.08 2.90 22.29
C GLN A 982 21.05 1.79 22.60
N VAL A 983 20.03 1.66 21.74
CA VAL A 983 18.98 0.63 21.90
C VAL A 983 19.56 -0.76 21.71
N THR A 984 20.38 -0.95 20.67
CA THR A 984 20.95 -2.27 20.32
C THR A 984 22.17 -2.64 21.15
N GLY A 985 22.89 -1.67 21.72
CA GLY A 985 24.17 -1.90 22.39
C GLY A 985 25.34 -2.17 21.44
N ARG A 986 25.18 -1.88 20.14
CA ARG A 986 26.18 -2.11 19.08
C ARG A 986 26.40 -0.82 18.31
N ASP A 987 27.66 -0.47 18.00
CA ASP A 987 27.92 0.72 17.16
C ASP A 987 27.45 0.46 15.73
N HIS A 988 26.58 1.33 15.23
CA HIS A 988 26.12 1.34 13.84
C HIS A 988 26.54 2.61 13.09
N THR A 989 27.25 3.53 13.75
CA THR A 989 27.59 4.83 13.15
C THR A 989 28.61 4.70 12.01
N HIS A 990 29.36 3.59 11.91
CA HIS A 990 30.25 3.30 10.78
C HIS A 990 29.51 3.27 9.44
N LEU A 991 28.21 2.99 9.42
CA LEU A 991 27.39 2.97 8.21
C LEU A 991 27.19 4.35 7.57
N ALA A 992 27.41 5.43 8.32
CA ALA A 992 27.22 6.81 7.85
C ALA A 992 28.44 7.73 8.06
N LYS A 993 29.35 7.42 9.00
CA LYS A 993 30.56 8.21 9.28
C LYS A 993 31.36 8.59 8.03
N PRO A 994 31.60 7.69 7.04
CA PRO A 994 32.34 8.06 5.82
C PRO A 994 31.66 9.13 4.96
N ARG A 995 30.34 9.31 5.11
CA ARG A 995 29.52 10.28 4.37
C ARG A 995 28.94 11.37 5.28
N ALA A 996 29.51 11.57 6.48
CA ALA A 996 28.98 12.52 7.47
C ALA A 996 28.84 13.95 6.90
N GLU A 997 29.82 14.42 6.13
CA GLU A 997 29.80 15.78 5.58
C GLU A 997 28.78 15.98 4.44
N GLU A 998 28.24 14.90 3.88
CA GLU A 998 27.35 14.98 2.72
C GLU A 998 26.02 15.64 3.05
N LYS A 999 25.63 16.60 2.20
CA LYS A 999 24.37 17.34 2.30
C LYS A 999 23.79 17.50 0.90
N ILE A 1000 22.73 16.74 0.60
CA ILE A 1000 22.04 16.82 -0.68
C ILE A 1000 21.19 18.10 -0.70
N ARG A 1001 21.26 18.89 -1.79
CA ARG A 1001 20.49 20.13 -1.97
C ARG A 1001 19.64 20.08 -3.23
N PHE A 1002 18.56 20.86 -3.25
CA PHE A 1002 17.60 20.84 -4.35
C PHE A 1002 18.28 21.19 -5.68
N ARG A 1003 19.13 22.23 -5.70
CA ARG A 1003 19.81 22.67 -6.92
C ARG A 1003 20.86 21.67 -7.41
N ASP A 1004 21.47 20.89 -6.53
CA ASP A 1004 22.45 19.87 -6.91
C ASP A 1004 21.76 18.70 -7.62
N ILE A 1005 20.59 18.29 -7.14
CA ILE A 1005 19.81 17.22 -7.78
C ILE A 1005 19.16 17.66 -9.10
N VAL A 1006 18.96 18.97 -9.31
CA VAL A 1006 18.61 19.53 -10.63
C VAL A 1006 19.78 19.35 -11.60
N ALA A 1007 21.01 19.55 -11.15
CA ALA A 1007 22.19 19.33 -11.97
C ALA A 1007 22.33 17.84 -12.32
N GLN A 1008 22.25 16.95 -11.32
CA GLN A 1008 22.34 15.50 -11.50
C GLN A 1008 21.73 14.77 -10.30
N PRO A 1009 20.97 13.66 -10.49
CA PRO A 1009 20.47 12.84 -9.38
C PRO A 1009 21.56 12.47 -8.37
N ARG A 1010 21.20 12.33 -7.09
CA ARG A 1010 22.14 11.97 -6.02
C ARG A 1010 21.72 10.67 -5.37
N LYS A 1011 22.69 9.80 -5.09
CA LYS A 1011 22.49 8.58 -4.31
C LYS A 1011 22.35 8.95 -2.84
N ILE A 1012 21.30 8.45 -2.18
CA ILE A 1012 21.05 8.71 -0.77
C ILE A 1012 22.08 8.05 0.15
N ILE A 1013 22.03 8.38 1.44
CA ILE A 1013 22.89 7.89 2.52
C ILE A 1013 22.18 6.76 3.27
N THR A 1014 22.94 5.73 3.66
CA THR A 1014 22.47 4.64 4.54
C THR A 1014 21.87 5.18 5.84
N SER A 1015 20.64 4.79 6.15
CA SER A 1015 19.85 5.32 7.27
C SER A 1015 19.21 4.20 8.10
N PRO A 1016 19.07 4.37 9.44
CA PRO A 1016 18.42 3.38 10.31
C PRO A 1016 16.90 3.27 10.08
N VAL A 1017 16.33 4.14 9.25
CA VAL A 1017 14.93 4.02 8.79
C VAL A 1017 14.77 2.79 7.89
N TRP A 1018 15.84 2.31 7.28
CA TRP A 1018 15.84 1.30 6.24
C TRP A 1018 16.72 0.11 6.64
N SER A 1019 16.47 -1.05 6.01
CA SER A 1019 17.17 -2.29 6.36
C SER A 1019 18.25 -2.73 5.36
N GLY A 1020 18.38 -2.01 4.24
CA GLY A 1020 19.51 -2.12 3.32
C GLY A 1020 20.59 -1.05 3.54
N ILE A 1021 21.70 -1.18 2.82
CA ILE A 1021 22.80 -0.20 2.83
C ILE A 1021 22.97 0.43 1.45
N ASP A 1022 23.22 1.73 1.40
CA ASP A 1022 23.53 2.46 0.18
C ASP A 1022 25.06 2.55 0.04
N SER A 1023 25.65 1.45 -0.47
CA SER A 1023 27.09 1.23 -0.55
C SER A 1023 27.61 1.24 -1.99
N GLU A 1024 28.89 1.57 -2.17
CA GLU A 1024 29.61 1.44 -3.44
C GLU A 1024 30.22 0.02 -3.64
N GLU A 1025 29.94 -0.91 -2.74
CA GLU A 1025 30.43 -2.30 -2.78
C GLU A 1025 29.30 -3.34 -2.81
N VAL A 1026 28.16 -3.03 -2.17
CA VAL A 1026 27.00 -3.92 -2.04
C VAL A 1026 25.74 -3.17 -2.46
N CYS A 1027 24.86 -3.82 -3.24
CA CYS A 1027 23.57 -3.26 -3.61
C CYS A 1027 22.64 -3.15 -2.40
N TYR A 1028 21.70 -2.23 -2.45
CA TYR A 1028 20.66 -2.14 -1.45
C TYR A 1028 19.83 -3.43 -1.44
N ASN A 1029 19.87 -4.15 -0.32
CA ASN A 1029 19.09 -5.37 -0.09
C ASN A 1029 18.36 -5.28 1.26
N ALA A 1030 17.06 -5.51 1.28
CA ALA A 1030 16.26 -5.42 2.51
C ALA A 1030 16.55 -6.58 3.47
N GLY A 1031 16.59 -6.29 4.77
CA GLY A 1031 17.01 -7.22 5.80
C GLY A 1031 18.52 -7.33 5.98
N TYR A 1032 19.32 -6.63 5.16
CA TYR A 1032 20.79 -6.72 5.20
C TYR A 1032 21.34 -6.30 6.56
N THR A 1033 20.88 -5.17 7.11
CA THR A 1033 21.32 -4.71 8.43
C THR A 1033 20.84 -5.64 9.55
N ASN A 1034 19.69 -6.29 9.40
CA ASN A 1034 19.26 -7.28 10.39
C ASN A 1034 20.24 -8.46 10.49
N VAL A 1035 20.66 -8.98 9.34
CA VAL A 1035 21.58 -10.12 9.24
C VAL A 1035 23.01 -9.74 9.61
N HIS A 1036 23.51 -8.60 9.11
CA HIS A 1036 24.92 -8.23 9.20
C HIS A 1036 25.24 -7.33 10.40
N GLU A 1037 24.33 -6.44 10.77
CA GLU A 1037 24.48 -5.52 11.91
C GLU A 1037 23.85 -6.07 13.20
N ARG A 1038 23.10 -7.18 13.10
CA ARG A 1038 22.39 -7.83 14.23
C ARG A 1038 21.29 -6.95 14.82
N ILE A 1039 20.69 -6.10 14.00
CA ILE A 1039 19.51 -5.32 14.39
C ILE A 1039 18.29 -6.23 14.34
N PRO A 1040 17.47 -6.34 15.41
CA PRO A 1040 16.29 -7.18 15.37
C PRO A 1040 15.26 -6.67 14.36
N TRP A 1041 14.49 -7.58 13.78
CA TRP A 1041 13.21 -7.22 13.19
C TRP A 1041 12.28 -6.75 14.30
N ARG A 1042 11.33 -5.86 14.02
CA ARG A 1042 10.46 -5.26 15.07
C ARG A 1042 9.25 -6.14 15.37
N THR A 1043 9.52 -7.42 15.54
CA THR A 1043 8.55 -8.47 15.84
C THR A 1043 8.61 -8.86 17.30
N LEU A 1044 7.58 -9.56 17.76
CA LEU A 1044 7.51 -10.13 19.11
C LEU A 1044 8.82 -10.85 19.49
N SER A 1045 9.32 -11.72 18.61
CA SER A 1045 10.54 -12.49 18.85
C SER A 1045 11.83 -11.70 18.58
N GLY A 1046 11.75 -10.59 17.84
CA GLY A 1046 12.90 -9.86 17.28
C GLY A 1046 13.42 -10.44 15.96
N ARG A 1047 12.82 -11.53 15.48
CA ARG A 1047 13.27 -12.35 14.35
C ARG A 1047 12.18 -12.43 13.29
N GLN A 1048 12.49 -13.04 12.15
CA GLN A 1048 11.50 -13.32 11.12
C GLN A 1048 10.44 -14.28 11.68
N GLN A 1049 9.20 -13.82 11.77
CA GLN A 1049 8.13 -14.47 12.53
C GLN A 1049 7.23 -15.33 11.64
N LEU A 1050 7.42 -16.64 11.68
CA LEU A 1050 6.62 -17.61 10.94
C LEU A 1050 5.36 -18.02 11.71
N TYR A 1051 5.40 -17.95 13.05
CA TYR A 1051 4.27 -18.25 13.92
C TYR A 1051 3.60 -16.99 14.50
N GLN A 1052 2.38 -16.74 14.05
CA GLN A 1052 1.57 -15.59 14.42
C GLN A 1052 0.65 -15.96 15.59
N ASP A 1053 1.07 -15.62 16.81
CA ASP A 1053 0.49 -16.19 18.02
C ASP A 1053 -0.65 -15.36 18.65
N HIS A 1054 -0.96 -14.20 18.07
CA HIS A 1054 -2.09 -13.37 18.48
C HIS A 1054 -3.41 -14.16 18.41
N PRO A 1055 -4.32 -14.03 19.40
CA PRO A 1055 -5.56 -14.81 19.45
C PRO A 1055 -6.40 -14.78 18.16
N TRP A 1056 -6.51 -13.63 17.48
CA TRP A 1056 -7.23 -13.54 16.20
C TRP A 1056 -6.50 -14.29 15.07
N MET A 1057 -5.18 -14.25 15.01
CA MET A 1057 -4.43 -15.02 13.98
C MET A 1057 -4.69 -16.52 14.14
N ARG A 1058 -4.78 -17.02 15.38
CA ARG A 1058 -5.14 -18.42 15.66
C ARG A 1058 -6.61 -18.72 15.38
N ALA A 1059 -7.53 -17.85 15.82
CA ALA A 1059 -8.97 -18.02 15.60
C ALA A 1059 -9.35 -18.07 14.11
N PHE A 1060 -8.64 -17.30 13.28
CA PHE A 1060 -8.80 -17.32 11.83
C PHE A 1060 -7.87 -18.33 11.14
N GLY A 1061 -7.13 -19.17 11.86
CA GLY A 1061 -6.39 -20.30 11.29
C GLY A 1061 -5.15 -19.89 10.49
N GLU A 1062 -4.54 -18.78 10.86
CA GLU A 1062 -3.38 -18.15 10.20
C GLU A 1062 -2.17 -18.07 11.14
N ALA A 1063 -2.12 -18.90 12.18
CA ALA A 1063 -0.95 -19.00 13.06
C ALA A 1063 0.29 -19.42 12.26
N LEU A 1064 0.17 -20.46 11.43
CA LEU A 1064 1.13 -20.84 10.39
C LEU A 1064 0.57 -20.51 9.00
N CYS A 1065 1.42 -20.57 7.97
CA CYS A 1065 0.99 -20.45 6.58
C CYS A 1065 0.24 -21.73 6.17
N VAL A 1066 -0.94 -21.55 5.58
CA VAL A 1066 -1.81 -22.63 5.08
C VAL A 1066 -2.36 -22.25 3.72
N TYR A 1067 -2.85 -23.22 2.95
CA TYR A 1067 -3.63 -22.90 1.75
C TYR A 1067 -5.05 -22.54 2.16
N LYS A 1068 -5.53 -21.39 1.68
CA LYS A 1068 -6.94 -21.01 1.70
C LYS A 1068 -7.39 -20.73 0.27
N PRO A 1069 -8.48 -21.35 -0.22
CA PRO A 1069 -9.01 -21.04 -1.55
C PRO A 1069 -9.55 -19.61 -1.60
N PRO A 1070 -9.69 -19.01 -2.79
CA PRO A 1070 -10.38 -17.74 -2.96
C PRO A 1070 -11.77 -17.75 -2.31
N ILE A 1071 -12.21 -16.59 -1.81
CA ILE A 1071 -13.52 -16.46 -1.18
C ILE A 1071 -14.63 -16.37 -2.24
N ASP A 1072 -15.85 -16.81 -1.90
CA ASP A 1072 -17.03 -16.51 -2.71
C ASP A 1072 -17.65 -15.18 -2.27
N THR A 1073 -17.66 -14.20 -3.18
CA THR A 1073 -18.27 -12.88 -2.93
C THR A 1073 -19.80 -12.91 -3.03
N LYS A 1074 -20.39 -13.99 -3.54
CA LYS A 1074 -21.83 -14.23 -3.69
C LYS A 1074 -22.54 -13.16 -4.53
N THR A 1075 -21.83 -12.54 -5.47
CA THR A 1075 -22.35 -11.45 -6.31
C THR A 1075 -23.06 -11.92 -7.59
N ILE A 1076 -22.96 -13.22 -7.92
CA ILE A 1076 -23.45 -13.80 -9.18
C ILE A 1076 -24.87 -14.34 -9.08
N ALA A 1077 -25.15 -15.20 -8.10
CA ALA A 1077 -26.43 -15.91 -8.01
C ALA A 1077 -27.66 -14.98 -8.04
N PRO A 1078 -27.68 -13.81 -7.35
CA PRO A 1078 -28.80 -12.88 -7.45
C PRO A 1078 -29.02 -12.34 -8.86
N MET A 1079 -27.93 -12.08 -9.60
CA MET A 1079 -28.00 -11.51 -10.95
C MET A 1079 -28.40 -12.54 -12.01
N LEU A 1080 -28.05 -13.82 -11.83
CA LEU A 1080 -28.49 -14.89 -12.72
C LEU A 1080 -30.01 -15.13 -12.64
N ALA A 1081 -30.63 -14.91 -11.48
CA ALA A 1081 -32.07 -15.03 -11.35
C ALA A 1081 -32.82 -14.02 -12.24
N GLU A 1082 -32.26 -12.81 -12.41
CA GLU A 1082 -32.85 -11.74 -13.23
C GLU A 1082 -32.41 -11.81 -14.71
N HIS A 1083 -31.12 -12.04 -14.96
CA HIS A 1083 -30.51 -11.90 -16.29
C HIS A 1083 -30.03 -13.22 -16.92
N GLY A 1084 -30.18 -14.36 -16.25
CA GLY A 1084 -29.60 -15.64 -16.69
C GLY A 1084 -30.25 -16.28 -17.93
N LYS A 1085 -31.34 -15.72 -18.47
CA LYS A 1085 -32.00 -16.24 -19.69
C LYS A 1085 -31.25 -15.89 -20.97
N GLU A 1086 -30.50 -14.80 -20.98
CA GLU A 1086 -29.68 -14.41 -22.12
C GLU A 1086 -28.39 -15.23 -22.17
N LYS A 1087 -27.80 -15.37 -23.36
CA LYS A 1087 -26.52 -16.05 -23.51
C LYS A 1087 -25.42 -15.27 -22.78
N HIS A 1088 -24.80 -15.91 -21.79
CA HIS A 1088 -23.81 -15.27 -20.91
C HIS A 1088 -22.69 -16.25 -20.51
N LEU A 1089 -21.64 -15.69 -19.92
CA LEU A 1089 -20.54 -16.40 -19.27
C LEU A 1089 -20.43 -15.93 -17.82
N VAL A 1090 -19.98 -16.81 -16.92
CA VAL A 1090 -19.55 -16.43 -15.56
C VAL A 1090 -18.05 -16.64 -15.48
N LEU A 1091 -17.29 -15.56 -15.26
CA LEU A 1091 -15.83 -15.57 -15.31
C LEU A 1091 -15.25 -14.88 -14.06
N ASN A 1092 -14.10 -15.37 -13.60
CA ASN A 1092 -13.34 -14.69 -12.55
C ASN A 1092 -12.76 -13.38 -13.10
N PHE A 1093 -12.95 -12.28 -12.36
CA PHE A 1093 -12.63 -10.93 -12.80
C PHE A 1093 -11.29 -10.44 -12.22
N ILE A 1094 -10.27 -10.40 -13.08
CA ILE A 1094 -8.90 -10.05 -12.70
C ILE A 1094 -8.52 -8.69 -13.27
N THR A 1095 -7.90 -7.84 -12.44
CA THR A 1095 -7.60 -6.43 -12.77
C THR A 1095 -6.11 -6.09 -12.66
N PRO A 1096 -5.23 -6.74 -13.47
CA PRO A 1096 -3.79 -6.44 -13.46
C PRO A 1096 -3.52 -5.03 -14.01
N HIS A 1097 -2.41 -4.39 -13.63
CA HIS A 1097 -2.13 -3.01 -14.07
C HIS A 1097 -1.84 -2.92 -15.57
N GLN A 1098 -2.40 -1.90 -16.24
CA GLN A 1098 -2.37 -1.78 -17.69
C GLN A 1098 -1.02 -1.38 -18.29
N LYS A 1099 -0.85 -1.63 -19.59
CA LYS A 1099 0.34 -1.22 -20.37
C LYS A 1099 0.25 0.22 -20.89
N TRP A 1100 -0.96 0.71 -21.10
CA TRP A 1100 -1.29 1.95 -21.82
C TRP A 1100 -1.66 3.10 -20.88
N GLY A 1101 -1.29 2.96 -19.61
CA GLY A 1101 -1.59 3.90 -18.55
C GLY A 1101 -0.79 3.55 -17.32
N ILE A 1102 -0.66 4.51 -16.41
CA ILE A 1102 -0.27 4.23 -15.03
C ILE A 1102 -1.51 4.51 -14.19
N HIS A 1103 -2.16 3.44 -13.74
CA HIS A 1103 -3.53 3.50 -13.25
C HIS A 1103 -4.42 4.12 -14.32
N SER A 1104 -5.17 5.19 -14.00
CA SER A 1104 -5.96 5.96 -14.97
C SER A 1104 -5.21 7.13 -15.61
N THR A 1105 -4.08 7.56 -15.05
CA THR A 1105 -3.25 8.56 -15.71
C THR A 1105 -2.70 7.98 -17.01
N TYR A 1106 -2.68 8.80 -18.06
CA TYR A 1106 -2.37 8.43 -19.46
C TYR A 1106 -3.43 7.64 -20.21
N THR A 1107 -4.48 7.13 -19.56
CA THR A 1107 -5.56 6.42 -20.27
C THR A 1107 -6.29 7.30 -21.27
N ASP A 1108 -6.46 8.58 -20.96
CA ASP A 1108 -7.07 9.60 -21.83
C ASP A 1108 -6.04 10.27 -22.76
N ASN A 1109 -4.76 9.90 -22.66
CA ASN A 1109 -3.71 10.40 -23.55
C ASN A 1109 -3.86 9.78 -24.94
N LEU A 1110 -3.98 10.63 -25.96
CA LEU A 1110 -4.23 10.18 -27.33
C LEU A 1110 -3.16 9.20 -27.86
N ILE A 1111 -1.89 9.37 -27.48
CA ILE A 1111 -0.81 8.49 -27.92
C ILE A 1111 -1.03 7.08 -27.34
N MET A 1112 -1.36 6.99 -26.05
CA MET A 1112 -1.65 5.70 -25.40
C MET A 1112 -2.92 5.05 -25.96
N LEU A 1113 -3.99 5.82 -26.15
CA LEU A 1113 -5.23 5.33 -26.78
C LEU A 1113 -4.97 4.77 -28.18
N THR A 1114 -4.12 5.44 -28.96
CA THR A 1114 -3.75 5.03 -30.33
C THR A 1114 -2.91 3.76 -30.35
N LEU A 1115 -1.96 3.62 -29.41
CA LEU A 1115 -1.14 2.40 -29.29
C LEU A 1115 -1.91 1.21 -28.71
N ALA A 1116 -2.98 1.49 -27.95
CA ALA A 1116 -3.91 0.50 -27.42
C ALA A 1116 -4.98 0.13 -28.47
N ARG A 1117 -6.26 0.21 -28.07
CA ARG A 1117 -7.41 0.07 -28.96
C ARG A 1117 -8.45 1.18 -28.73
N GLY A 1118 -8.05 2.38 -28.31
CA GLY A 1118 -8.91 3.58 -28.31
C GLY A 1118 -10.04 3.65 -27.26
N GLY A 1119 -9.94 2.96 -26.13
CA GLY A 1119 -10.93 3.03 -25.05
C GLY A 1119 -10.89 1.84 -24.08
N PRO A 1120 -11.89 1.68 -23.20
CA PRO A 1120 -11.99 0.55 -22.27
C PRO A 1120 -12.07 -0.83 -22.93
N LEU A 1121 -11.27 -1.76 -22.42
CA LEU A 1121 -11.07 -3.12 -22.94
C LEU A 1121 -11.14 -4.18 -21.83
N VAL A 1122 -11.72 -5.34 -22.15
CA VAL A 1122 -11.66 -6.57 -21.35
C VAL A 1122 -11.12 -7.72 -22.19
N TRP A 1123 -10.26 -8.55 -21.61
CA TRP A 1123 -9.56 -9.64 -22.29
C TRP A 1123 -10.11 -10.98 -21.82
N LEU A 1124 -10.38 -11.89 -22.77
CA LEU A 1124 -10.91 -13.22 -22.48
C LEU A 1124 -10.31 -14.28 -23.41
N ASN A 1125 -10.42 -15.53 -23.01
CA ASN A 1125 -9.97 -16.69 -23.77
C ASN A 1125 -10.80 -16.91 -25.05
N GLU A 1126 -10.19 -17.53 -26.08
CA GLU A 1126 -10.83 -17.83 -27.37
C GLU A 1126 -12.01 -18.83 -27.26
N GLU A 1127 -11.91 -19.83 -26.39
CA GLU A 1127 -12.99 -20.78 -26.12
C GLU A 1127 -14.14 -20.09 -25.39
N ASP A 1128 -13.85 -19.33 -24.32
CA ASP A 1128 -14.86 -18.56 -23.59
C ASP A 1128 -15.59 -17.59 -24.53
N ALA A 1129 -14.84 -16.86 -25.38
CA ALA A 1129 -15.41 -15.95 -26.36
C ALA A 1129 -16.34 -16.66 -27.36
N ARG A 1130 -15.92 -17.81 -27.90
CA ARG A 1130 -16.75 -18.63 -28.80
C ARG A 1130 -18.00 -19.16 -28.08
N GLN A 1131 -17.86 -19.64 -26.86
CA GLN A 1131 -18.98 -20.08 -26.03
C GLN A 1131 -19.95 -18.94 -25.78
N GLY A 1132 -19.48 -17.72 -25.50
CA GLY A 1132 -20.30 -16.52 -25.30
C GLY A 1132 -20.86 -15.89 -26.58
N GLY A 1133 -20.37 -16.28 -27.77
CA GLY A 1133 -20.73 -15.63 -29.04
C GLY A 1133 -20.14 -14.23 -29.20
N ILE A 1134 -18.95 -14.00 -28.63
CA ILE A 1134 -18.21 -12.74 -28.61
C ILE A 1134 -17.07 -12.83 -29.61
N ALA A 1135 -17.02 -11.91 -30.58
CA ALA A 1135 -15.88 -11.73 -31.47
C ALA A 1135 -14.87 -10.72 -30.88
N ASP A 1136 -13.64 -10.72 -31.41
CA ASP A 1136 -12.67 -9.69 -31.04
C ASP A 1136 -13.22 -8.29 -31.33
N ASN A 1137 -13.04 -7.37 -30.39
CA ASN A 1137 -13.51 -5.99 -30.43
C ASN A 1137 -15.04 -5.76 -30.37
N ASP A 1138 -15.86 -6.81 -30.19
CA ASP A 1138 -17.28 -6.67 -29.87
C ASP A 1138 -17.49 -5.88 -28.56
N TRP A 1139 -18.60 -5.14 -28.46
CA TRP A 1139 -19.03 -4.56 -27.19
C TRP A 1139 -19.56 -5.66 -26.27
N VAL A 1140 -19.12 -5.61 -25.01
CA VAL A 1140 -19.56 -6.51 -23.96
C VAL A 1140 -19.97 -5.71 -22.72
N GLU A 1141 -21.03 -6.18 -22.07
CA GLU A 1141 -21.46 -5.72 -20.77
C GLU A 1141 -20.99 -6.73 -19.71
N VAL A 1142 -20.37 -6.21 -18.65
CA VAL A 1142 -19.81 -7.00 -17.56
C VAL A 1142 -20.43 -6.52 -16.26
N PHE A 1143 -21.07 -7.41 -15.50
CA PHE A 1143 -21.87 -7.01 -14.35
C PHE A 1143 -21.98 -8.08 -13.27
N ASN A 1144 -22.28 -7.65 -12.06
CA ASN A 1144 -22.69 -8.49 -10.93
C ASN A 1144 -23.56 -7.66 -9.96
N ALA A 1145 -23.83 -8.14 -8.75
CA ALA A 1145 -24.65 -7.43 -7.78
C ALA A 1145 -24.11 -6.02 -7.41
N ASN A 1146 -22.82 -5.78 -7.54
CA ASN A 1146 -22.22 -4.48 -7.20
C ASN A 1146 -22.54 -3.39 -8.24
N GLY A 1147 -22.68 -3.77 -9.52
CA GLY A 1147 -22.94 -2.85 -10.62
C GLY A 1147 -22.57 -3.41 -11.99
N ALA A 1148 -22.38 -2.52 -12.97
CA ALA A 1148 -22.09 -2.91 -14.36
C ALA A 1148 -21.12 -1.95 -15.06
N LEU A 1149 -20.35 -2.49 -16.00
CA LEU A 1149 -19.48 -1.76 -16.91
C LEU A 1149 -19.68 -2.21 -18.36
N VAL A 1150 -19.27 -1.36 -19.31
CA VAL A 1150 -19.31 -1.68 -20.74
C VAL A 1150 -17.95 -1.37 -21.37
N ALA A 1151 -17.42 -2.34 -22.11
CA ALA A 1151 -16.10 -2.28 -22.72
C ALA A 1151 -16.07 -3.10 -24.02
N ARG A 1152 -14.97 -3.03 -24.77
CA ARG A 1152 -14.75 -3.91 -25.92
C ARG A 1152 -13.92 -5.14 -25.56
N ALA A 1153 -14.25 -6.26 -26.18
CA ALA A 1153 -13.53 -7.52 -26.00
C ALA A 1153 -12.15 -7.50 -26.68
N VAL A 1154 -11.18 -8.14 -26.05
CA VAL A 1154 -9.91 -8.55 -26.64
C VAL A 1154 -9.81 -10.06 -26.49
N VAL A 1155 -10.04 -10.76 -27.58
CA VAL A 1155 -10.04 -12.23 -27.59
C VAL A 1155 -8.61 -12.73 -27.81
N SER A 1156 -8.09 -13.54 -26.89
CA SER A 1156 -6.68 -13.97 -26.95
C SER A 1156 -6.42 -15.33 -26.33
N GLN A 1157 -5.72 -16.19 -27.06
CA GLN A 1157 -5.21 -17.49 -26.60
C GLN A 1157 -4.45 -17.44 -25.26
N ARG A 1158 -3.73 -16.35 -24.97
CA ARG A 1158 -2.86 -16.27 -23.78
C ARG A 1158 -3.64 -16.27 -22.45
N ILE A 1159 -4.92 -15.91 -22.48
CA ILE A 1159 -5.79 -15.85 -21.31
C ILE A 1159 -6.26 -17.26 -20.97
N ARG A 1160 -6.16 -17.66 -19.69
CA ARG A 1160 -6.65 -18.96 -19.22
C ARG A 1160 -8.19 -19.00 -19.30
N PRO A 1161 -8.80 -20.12 -19.75
CA PRO A 1161 -10.24 -20.31 -19.71
C PRO A 1161 -10.85 -20.04 -18.31
N GLY A 1162 -12.09 -19.53 -18.29
CA GLY A 1162 -12.81 -19.18 -17.06
C GLY A 1162 -12.37 -17.86 -16.41
N THR A 1163 -11.63 -17.01 -17.15
CA THR A 1163 -11.03 -15.78 -16.60
C THR A 1163 -11.23 -14.58 -17.52
N LEU A 1164 -11.58 -13.44 -16.94
CA LEU A 1164 -11.72 -12.15 -17.63
C LEU A 1164 -10.71 -11.15 -17.05
N TYR A 1165 -9.91 -10.53 -17.91
CA TYR A 1165 -8.94 -9.51 -17.52
C TYR A 1165 -9.40 -8.11 -17.93
N MET A 1166 -9.69 -7.22 -16.99
CA MET A 1166 -9.82 -5.79 -17.25
C MET A 1166 -8.63 -5.05 -16.67
N TYR A 1167 -7.68 -4.67 -17.52
CA TYR A 1167 -6.47 -4.02 -17.02
C TYR A 1167 -6.79 -2.71 -16.26
N HIS A 1168 -6.20 -2.55 -15.08
CA HIS A 1168 -6.36 -1.42 -14.16
C HIS A 1168 -5.53 -0.19 -14.62
N ALA A 1169 -6.08 1.02 -14.77
CA ALA A 1169 -7.49 1.43 -14.71
C ALA A 1169 -7.83 2.27 -15.95
N GLN A 1170 -8.93 1.94 -16.62
CA GLN A 1170 -9.29 2.56 -17.91
C GLN A 1170 -10.35 3.68 -17.81
N GLU A 1171 -10.85 3.94 -16.59
CA GLU A 1171 -11.84 4.97 -16.24
C GLU A 1171 -13.07 5.06 -17.19
N LYS A 1172 -13.91 6.11 -17.09
CA LYS A 1172 -15.21 6.19 -17.83
C LYS A 1172 -15.47 7.51 -18.56
N ILE A 1173 -14.41 8.22 -18.95
CA ILE A 1173 -14.51 9.51 -19.66
C ILE A 1173 -14.27 9.41 -21.17
N ILE A 1174 -13.75 8.28 -21.68
CA ILE A 1174 -13.45 8.07 -23.11
C ILE A 1174 -14.14 6.79 -23.57
N ASN A 1175 -14.90 6.87 -24.67
CA ASN A 1175 -15.41 5.71 -25.41
C ASN A 1175 -16.15 4.69 -24.51
N THR A 1176 -17.06 5.19 -23.68
CA THR A 1176 -17.85 4.37 -22.74
C THR A 1176 -19.34 4.52 -23.08
N PRO A 1177 -19.99 3.54 -23.71
CA PRO A 1177 -21.43 3.59 -23.96
C PRO A 1177 -22.22 3.31 -22.66
N GLY A 1178 -23.54 3.35 -22.74
CA GLY A 1178 -24.47 3.03 -21.68
C GLY A 1178 -24.61 1.55 -21.40
N SER A 1179 -24.92 1.25 -20.14
CA SER A 1179 -25.25 -0.09 -19.66
C SER A 1179 -26.75 -0.31 -19.72
N LYS A 1180 -27.17 -1.43 -20.30
CA LYS A 1180 -28.57 -1.88 -20.32
C LYS A 1180 -29.01 -2.36 -18.94
N VAL A 1181 -28.08 -2.90 -18.15
CA VAL A 1181 -28.33 -3.33 -16.78
C VAL A 1181 -28.66 -2.13 -15.89
N THR A 1182 -27.89 -1.05 -15.93
CA THR A 1182 -28.09 0.10 -15.02
C THR A 1182 -28.99 1.19 -15.59
N GLY A 1183 -29.16 1.27 -16.91
CA GLY A 1183 -29.84 2.40 -17.56
C GLY A 1183 -29.03 3.71 -17.50
N HIS A 1184 -27.74 3.62 -17.21
CA HIS A 1184 -26.81 4.74 -17.02
C HIS A 1184 -25.50 4.51 -17.78
N ARG A 1185 -24.63 5.52 -17.82
CA ARG A 1185 -23.30 5.42 -18.45
C ARG A 1185 -22.57 4.20 -17.89
N GLY A 1186 -22.01 3.37 -18.76
CA GLY A 1186 -21.22 2.21 -18.38
C GLY A 1186 -20.22 2.57 -17.28
N GLY A 1187 -20.16 1.71 -16.26
CA GLY A 1187 -19.25 1.87 -15.14
C GLY A 1187 -17.78 1.60 -15.48
N ILE A 1188 -16.98 1.44 -14.43
CA ILE A 1188 -15.55 1.12 -14.50
C ILE A 1188 -15.30 -0.29 -13.95
N HIS A 1189 -14.06 -0.77 -14.00
CA HIS A 1189 -13.68 -2.05 -13.39
C HIS A 1189 -14.11 -2.20 -11.92
N ASN A 1190 -14.12 -1.12 -11.13
CA ASN A 1190 -14.59 -1.16 -9.73
C ASN A 1190 -16.10 -0.96 -9.55
N SER A 1191 -16.86 -0.80 -10.63
CA SER A 1191 -18.33 -0.87 -10.56
C SER A 1191 -18.81 -2.28 -10.23
N VAL A 1192 -18.00 -3.30 -10.51
CA VAL A 1192 -18.29 -4.71 -10.22
C VAL A 1192 -17.54 -5.24 -9.00
N THR A 1193 -16.82 -4.40 -8.26
CA THR A 1193 -16.10 -4.82 -7.03
C THR A 1193 -16.78 -4.27 -5.79
N ARG A 1194 -16.54 -4.89 -4.62
CA ARG A 1194 -16.88 -4.35 -3.30
C ARG A 1194 -15.74 -4.60 -2.32
N THR A 1195 -15.59 -3.71 -1.35
CA THR A 1195 -14.67 -3.86 -0.23
C THR A 1195 -15.21 -4.93 0.72
N VAL A 1196 -14.38 -5.95 1.00
CA VAL A 1196 -14.65 -7.01 1.98
C VAL A 1196 -13.50 -7.01 2.98
N LEU A 1197 -13.79 -6.83 4.26
CA LEU A 1197 -12.74 -6.71 5.28
C LEU A 1197 -12.24 -8.09 5.75
N LYS A 1198 -11.00 -8.14 6.25
CA LYS A 1198 -10.42 -9.33 6.87
C LYS A 1198 -10.04 -9.02 8.32
N PRO A 1199 -10.58 -9.76 9.32
CA PRO A 1199 -10.33 -9.47 10.74
C PRO A 1199 -8.84 -9.49 11.12
N THR A 1200 -8.02 -10.36 10.52
CA THR A 1200 -6.57 -10.44 10.83
C THR A 1200 -5.80 -9.16 10.45
N HIS A 1201 -6.37 -8.31 9.59
CA HIS A 1201 -5.81 -7.01 9.22
C HIS A 1201 -6.29 -5.86 10.12
N MET A 1202 -7.04 -6.16 11.19
CA MET A 1202 -7.52 -5.18 12.17
C MET A 1202 -6.82 -5.28 13.52
N ILE A 1203 -5.91 -6.25 13.68
CA ILE A 1203 -5.16 -6.46 14.91
C ILE A 1203 -4.27 -5.24 15.20
N GLY A 1204 -4.17 -4.86 16.48
CA GLY A 1204 -3.36 -3.74 16.94
C GLY A 1204 -2.86 -3.96 18.38
N GLY A 1205 -1.95 -3.10 18.84
CA GLY A 1205 -1.43 -3.14 20.21
C GLY A 1205 -0.65 -4.42 20.56
N TYR A 1206 -0.07 -5.08 19.55
CA TYR A 1206 0.60 -6.37 19.70
C TYR A 1206 1.92 -6.43 18.93
N ALA A 1207 2.95 -5.75 19.44
CA ALA A 1207 4.29 -5.68 18.85
C ALA A 1207 4.21 -5.28 17.36
N GLN A 1208 4.60 -6.16 16.42
CA GLN A 1208 4.51 -5.89 14.99
C GLN A 1208 3.08 -5.76 14.47
N LEU A 1209 2.09 -6.36 15.13
CA LEU A 1209 0.68 -6.18 14.81
C LEU A 1209 0.13 -5.01 15.63
N SER A 1210 0.72 -3.84 15.40
CA SER A 1210 0.29 -2.54 15.92
C SER A 1210 0.11 -1.58 14.76
N TRP A 1211 -0.68 -0.52 14.94
CA TRP A 1211 -1.04 0.33 13.80
C TRP A 1211 0.04 1.35 13.47
N GLY A 1212 0.14 1.69 12.20
CA GLY A 1212 0.88 2.84 11.71
C GLY A 1212 0.31 3.26 10.37
N PHE A 1213 0.47 4.54 10.01
CA PHE A 1213 -0.08 5.05 8.76
C PHE A 1213 0.56 4.35 7.56
N ASN A 1214 -0.27 3.67 6.75
CA ASN A 1214 0.12 2.75 5.66
C ASN A 1214 0.85 1.47 6.12
N TYR A 1215 1.20 1.31 7.40
CA TYR A 1215 1.93 0.15 7.92
C TYR A 1215 1.04 -1.07 8.12
N TYR A 1216 -0.14 -0.89 8.73
CA TYR A 1216 -1.09 -1.98 8.96
C TYR A 1216 -2.52 -1.46 8.90
N GLY A 1217 -3.46 -2.34 8.55
CA GLY A 1217 -4.87 -2.02 8.38
C GLY A 1217 -5.52 -2.91 7.32
N THR A 1218 -6.84 -2.89 7.29
CA THR A 1218 -7.64 -3.60 6.29
C THR A 1218 -7.28 -3.16 4.87
N VAL A 1219 -7.35 -4.08 3.91
CA VAL A 1219 -6.86 -3.89 2.53
C VAL A 1219 -7.97 -4.01 1.49
N GLY A 1220 -7.82 -3.30 0.38
CA GLY A 1220 -8.79 -3.29 -0.73
C GLY A 1220 -8.66 -4.45 -1.72
N SER A 1221 -8.67 -5.70 -1.23
CA SER A 1221 -8.61 -6.92 -2.06
C SER A 1221 -9.76 -6.98 -3.08
N ASN A 1222 -9.53 -7.62 -4.24
CA ASN A 1222 -10.46 -7.51 -5.39
C ASN A 1222 -10.38 -8.65 -6.43
N ARG A 1223 -9.50 -9.64 -6.29
CA ARG A 1223 -9.26 -10.65 -7.35
C ARG A 1223 -10.13 -11.91 -7.23
N ASP A 1224 -10.74 -12.10 -6.07
CA ASP A 1224 -11.72 -13.14 -5.80
C ASP A 1224 -13.05 -12.90 -6.55
N GLU A 1225 -13.27 -11.70 -7.05
CA GLU A 1225 -14.54 -11.29 -7.67
C GLU A 1225 -14.87 -12.11 -8.93
N PHE A 1226 -16.16 -12.39 -9.13
CA PHE A 1226 -16.70 -12.97 -10.34
C PHE A 1226 -17.68 -12.00 -11.01
N VAL A 1227 -17.84 -12.15 -12.33
CA VAL A 1227 -18.75 -11.34 -13.13
C VAL A 1227 -19.49 -12.17 -14.17
N ILE A 1228 -20.69 -11.69 -14.53
CA ILE A 1228 -21.42 -12.13 -15.71
C ILE A 1228 -20.94 -11.29 -16.90
N VAL A 1229 -20.64 -11.95 -18.01
CA VAL A 1229 -20.24 -11.31 -19.27
C VAL A 1229 -21.20 -11.68 -20.38
N ARG A 1230 -21.67 -10.69 -21.14
CA ARG A 1230 -22.47 -10.91 -22.35
C ARG A 1230 -22.13 -9.91 -23.44
N LYS A 1231 -22.36 -10.30 -24.70
CA LYS A 1231 -22.31 -9.38 -25.83
C LYS A 1231 -23.43 -8.34 -25.72
N THR A 1232 -23.14 -7.10 -26.09
CA THR A 1232 -24.12 -6.00 -26.12
C THR A 1232 -23.93 -5.11 -27.34
N GLU A 1233 -24.81 -4.12 -27.51
CA GLU A 1233 -24.72 -3.06 -28.50
C GLU A 1233 -24.45 -1.73 -27.81
N ALA A 1234 -23.81 -0.79 -28.52
CA ALA A 1234 -23.47 0.52 -27.97
C ALA A 1234 -24.66 1.49 -28.10
N ASP A 1235 -25.25 1.85 -26.97
CA ASP A 1235 -26.12 3.03 -26.83
C ASP A 1235 -25.31 4.14 -26.15
N TRP A 1236 -25.23 5.33 -26.76
CA TRP A 1236 -24.41 6.41 -26.23
C TRP A 1236 -25.11 7.26 -25.18
N MET A 1237 -26.45 7.19 -25.05
CA MET A 1237 -27.25 8.04 -24.15
C MET A 1237 -26.85 9.53 -24.23
N GLU A 1238 -26.72 10.02 -25.46
CA GLU A 1238 -26.39 11.42 -25.78
C GLU A 1238 -27.57 12.17 -26.40
N GLU A 1239 -28.74 11.52 -26.48
CA GLU A 1239 -30.02 12.12 -26.90
C GLU A 1239 -30.71 12.92 -25.79
#